data_AF-A0A7S2LL64-F1
#
_entry.id   AF-A0A7S2LL64-F1
#
_cell.length_a   1.000
_cell.length_b   1.000
_cell.length_c   1.000
_cell.angle_alpha   90.00
_cell.angle_beta   90.00
_cell.angle_gamma   90.00
#
_symmetry.space_group_name_H-M   'P 1'
#
loop_
_entity.id
_entity.type
_entity.pdbx_description
1 polymer ?
#
loop_
_entity_poly.entity_id
_entity_poly.type
_entity_poly.pdbx_seq_one_letter_code
_entity_poly.pdbx_strand_id
1 'polypeptide(L)'
;MASSSYNMIGNGLGALCVFWVFLMFVFDWHKMYRPLRLFIGLLFFCLLAAASVAKGVSYPWAVVLFVLCIGPAAQLDVRMSRRDQAGRQKFYRTVGVSSLVTIALVTAVWVPWTFLTSYSSSGGQWTAATRAQMVQDSQKTYDFVYEPRSLNYTADCGPNMVEDSDENVASAIAKACKKAKTVWFLVWMVPFLAILFNLLIAIFCLLQSRLDLNKREGVQALLEQFVLLVVFGLTGIYATLYAAGASVQVASGMITFFAATIFALTVYTYHEVRPEVIEEMAESSKMVRYMAKLYHMDFMRALGVLLCNVWIPLLIALDVVRQRVRRCRGLTQEQTMYTKTGQLVVDELRDWNWCSIFVKVNLLVELAAVLILGGKFTFILFSWLSVKLAPVSFFLVLALVFAVGCAMFLLPPVPGSAVYMFAGIVIGGKAQTEAFTSNADANFWIGVVIGAVLGLVAKLVACVGQYFIGYLLGKNVKVQKLIGVDTVFTRAMEKILNQKGMKLGKVAILVGGPDWPISVTCGILKLNIPSMLLGTLPVFFASIAPQTLVGALMSKQTTEEDESFWSAVNAASTCLAAGAQAAASLIAMQSITSTIEKYHDELSQEREEHRQVAELTKKNAALVQACKTVSEWGTLATPRKAVVFGSAALQVLVFFMFVLDYVVGELCFRKFTINSRIDWAFDKGGLDGKVINIVKVPIGWAVLGVFGVAVCLHQLHVWDMNRLARRMLQEGSEGGKE
;
A
#
# COMPACT_ATOMS: atom_id res chain seq x y z
N MET A 1 -2.04 17.26 29.71
CA MET A 1 -3.31 17.76 29.14
C MET A 1 -3.13 18.50 27.81
N ALA A 2 -2.10 19.33 27.58
CA ALA A 2 -2.01 20.15 26.37
C ALA A 2 -1.86 19.34 25.07
N SER A 3 -1.01 18.29 25.04
CA SER A 3 -0.76 17.50 23.82
C SER A 3 -1.97 16.65 23.42
N SER A 4 -2.69 16.11 24.41
CA SER A 4 -3.96 15.43 24.24
C SER A 4 -5.05 16.40 23.74
N SER A 5 -5.12 17.61 24.31
CA SER A 5 -6.08 18.65 23.89
C SER A 5 -5.85 19.09 22.44
N TYR A 6 -4.61 19.38 22.01
CA TYR A 6 -4.34 19.74 20.62
C TYR A 6 -4.65 18.61 19.63
N ASN A 7 -4.35 17.36 20.01
CA ASN A 7 -4.71 16.20 19.21
C ASN A 7 -6.24 16.04 19.08
N MET A 8 -6.97 16.27 20.18
CA MET A 8 -8.43 16.25 20.19
C MET A 8 -9.03 17.39 19.35
N ILE A 9 -8.46 18.61 19.43
CA ILE A 9 -8.80 19.73 18.55
C ILE A 9 -8.56 19.34 17.09
N GLY A 10 -7.41 18.76 16.76
CA GLY A 10 -7.09 18.28 15.41
C GLY A 10 -8.10 17.25 14.90
N ASN A 11 -8.51 16.30 15.76
CA ASN A 11 -9.58 15.34 15.42
C ASN A 11 -10.92 16.05 15.19
N GLY A 12 -11.30 17.01 16.05
CA GLY A 12 -12.53 17.78 15.92
C GLY A 12 -12.57 18.62 14.64
N LEU A 13 -11.48 19.34 14.33
CA LEU A 13 -11.34 20.11 13.10
C LEU A 13 -11.35 19.21 11.86
N GLY A 14 -10.68 18.05 11.92
CA GLY A 14 -10.74 17.05 10.85
C GLY A 14 -12.15 16.51 10.61
N ALA A 15 -12.89 16.20 11.68
CA ALA A 15 -14.30 15.80 11.59
C ALA A 15 -15.17 16.93 11.01
N LEU A 16 -14.91 18.18 11.39
CA LEU A 16 -15.58 19.35 10.80
C LEU A 16 -15.25 19.49 9.32
N CYS A 17 -14.02 19.23 8.86
CA CYS A 17 -13.68 19.19 7.44
C CYS A 17 -14.52 18.16 6.69
N VAL A 18 -14.62 16.94 7.21
CA VAL A 18 -15.44 15.88 6.60
C VAL A 18 -16.91 16.29 6.54
N PHE A 19 -17.44 16.83 7.63
CA PHE A 19 -18.80 17.37 7.68
C PHE A 19 -18.99 18.50 6.65
N TRP A 20 -18.01 19.38 6.49
CA TRP A 20 -18.04 20.48 5.52
C TRP A 20 -18.10 19.98 4.08
N VAL A 21 -17.38 18.90 3.75
CA VAL A 21 -17.46 18.22 2.44
C VAL A 21 -18.88 17.68 2.22
N PHE A 22 -19.51 17.10 3.24
CA PHE A 22 -20.91 16.64 3.14
C PHE A 22 -21.88 17.80 2.90
N LEU A 23 -21.71 18.93 3.58
CA LEU A 23 -22.50 20.12 3.30
C LEU A 23 -22.28 20.62 1.88
N MET A 24 -21.04 20.72 1.41
CA MET A 24 -20.73 21.11 0.03
C MET A 24 -21.41 20.19 -0.99
N PHE A 25 -21.45 18.88 -0.73
CA PHE A 25 -22.15 17.90 -1.56
C PHE A 25 -23.69 18.12 -1.55
N VAL A 26 -24.28 18.19 -0.35
CA VAL A 26 -25.74 18.35 -0.14
C VAL A 26 -26.27 19.66 -0.75
N PHE A 27 -25.50 20.74 -0.67
CA PHE A 27 -25.92 22.05 -1.17
C PHE A 27 -25.55 22.32 -2.64
N ASP A 28 -25.01 21.33 -3.36
CA ASP A 28 -24.50 21.50 -4.73
C ASP A 28 -23.51 22.66 -4.85
N TRP A 29 -22.46 22.66 -4.03
CA TRP A 29 -21.44 23.73 -4.01
C TRP A 29 -20.93 24.13 -5.40
N HIS A 30 -20.79 23.17 -6.31
CA HIS A 30 -20.38 23.40 -7.70
C HIS A 30 -21.34 24.29 -8.51
N LYS A 31 -22.65 24.29 -8.19
CA LYS A 31 -23.70 25.11 -8.83
C LYS A 31 -23.92 26.46 -8.15
N MET A 32 -23.25 26.74 -7.04
CA MET A 32 -23.39 28.01 -6.33
C MET A 32 -22.74 29.17 -7.11
N TYR A 33 -23.20 30.38 -6.80
CA TYR A 33 -22.61 31.62 -7.30
C TYR A 33 -21.10 31.68 -6.97
N ARG A 34 -20.28 32.09 -7.94
CA ARG A 34 -18.82 31.98 -7.90
C ARG A 34 -18.15 32.55 -6.63
N PRO A 35 -18.45 33.78 -6.15
CA PRO A 35 -17.80 34.30 -4.95
C PRO A 35 -18.20 33.53 -3.69
N LEU A 36 -19.46 33.08 -3.58
CA LEU A 36 -19.89 32.21 -2.47
C LEU A 36 -19.15 30.88 -2.51
N ARG A 37 -18.99 30.30 -3.71
CA ARG A 37 -18.22 29.07 -3.90
C ARG A 37 -16.77 29.22 -3.44
N LEU A 38 -16.11 30.32 -3.84
CA LEU A 38 -14.74 30.63 -3.42
C LEU A 38 -14.64 30.87 -1.91
N PHE A 39 -15.58 31.59 -1.32
CA PHE A 39 -15.61 31.83 0.13
C PHE A 39 -15.74 30.53 0.92
N ILE A 40 -16.71 29.67 0.57
CA ILE A 40 -16.91 28.36 1.23
C ILE A 40 -15.69 27.45 1.02
N GLY A 41 -15.07 27.51 -0.16
CA GLY A 41 -13.83 26.78 -0.47
C GLY A 41 -12.63 27.26 0.35
N LEU A 42 -12.48 28.58 0.52
CA LEU A 42 -11.43 29.18 1.35
C LEU A 42 -11.62 28.81 2.82
N LEU A 43 -12.85 28.85 3.32
CA LEU A 43 -13.14 28.44 4.70
C LEU A 43 -12.79 26.98 4.94
N PHE A 44 -13.16 26.09 4.01
CA PHE A 44 -12.74 24.69 4.06
C PHE A 44 -11.22 24.53 4.05
N PHE A 45 -10.52 25.29 3.20
CA PHE A 45 -9.06 25.27 3.13
C PHE A 45 -8.42 25.71 4.44
N CYS A 46 -8.89 26.81 5.04
CA CYS A 46 -8.42 27.28 6.34
C CYS A 46 -8.70 26.26 7.45
N LEU A 47 -9.87 25.62 7.44
CA LEU A 47 -10.23 24.58 8.39
C LEU A 47 -9.31 23.35 8.25
N LEU A 48 -9.01 22.93 7.01
CA LEU A 48 -8.11 21.82 6.72
C LEU A 48 -6.67 22.13 7.12
N ALA A 49 -6.21 23.37 6.90
CA ALA A 49 -4.91 23.85 7.35
C ALA A 49 -4.82 23.79 8.88
N ALA A 50 -5.82 24.31 9.59
CA ALA A 50 -5.89 24.28 11.05
C ALA A 50 -5.93 22.84 11.59
N ALA A 51 -6.73 21.97 10.98
CA ALA A 51 -6.79 20.55 11.31
C ALA A 51 -5.42 19.88 11.14
N SER A 52 -4.73 20.14 10.02
CA SER A 52 -3.43 19.55 9.70
C SER A 52 -2.34 20.01 10.66
N VAL A 53 -2.31 21.30 11.03
CA VAL A 53 -1.38 21.86 12.00
C VAL A 53 -1.63 21.29 13.40
N ALA A 54 -2.88 21.30 13.87
CA ALA A 54 -3.24 20.75 15.17
C ALA A 54 -2.94 19.24 15.24
N LYS A 55 -3.21 18.51 14.16
CA LYS A 55 -2.91 17.08 14.07
C LYS A 55 -1.42 16.79 13.92
N GLY A 56 -0.64 17.72 13.39
CA GLY A 56 0.81 17.61 13.19
C GLY A 56 1.58 17.20 14.45
N VAL A 57 1.10 17.59 15.63
CA VAL A 57 1.68 17.16 16.92
C VAL A 57 1.58 15.66 17.09
N SER A 58 0.49 15.02 16.66
CA SER A 58 0.25 13.57 16.80
C SER A 58 0.61 12.76 15.55
N TYR A 59 0.46 13.38 14.38
CA TYR A 59 0.69 12.82 13.06
C TYR A 59 1.50 13.83 12.25
N PRO A 60 2.83 13.83 12.40
CA PRO A 60 3.71 14.85 11.81
C PRO A 60 3.56 14.98 10.28
N TRP A 61 3.20 13.89 9.61
CA TRP A 61 2.93 13.85 8.18
C TRP A 61 1.74 14.70 7.74
N ALA A 62 0.78 15.03 8.61
CA ALA A 62 -0.42 15.80 8.24
C ALA A 62 -0.06 17.15 7.60
N VAL A 63 0.87 17.88 8.20
CA VAL A 63 1.30 19.20 7.71
C VAL A 63 2.04 19.06 6.38
N VAL A 64 2.96 18.10 6.29
CA VAL A 64 3.72 17.84 5.06
C VAL A 64 2.78 17.50 3.91
N LEU A 65 1.83 16.59 4.13
CA LEU A 65 0.83 16.21 3.12
C LEU A 65 -0.07 17.37 2.73
N PHE A 66 -0.53 18.18 3.68
CA PHE A 66 -1.31 19.36 3.40
C PHE A 66 -0.55 20.30 2.46
N VAL A 67 0.69 20.65 2.80
CA VAL A 67 1.54 21.54 1.99
C VAL A 67 1.79 20.97 0.60
N LEU A 68 2.11 19.67 0.50
CA LEU A 68 2.30 19.01 -0.79
C LEU A 68 1.03 19.06 -1.64
N CYS A 69 -0.15 18.87 -1.06
CA CYS A 69 -1.42 18.91 -1.80
C CYS A 69 -1.82 20.30 -2.32
N ILE A 70 -1.27 21.40 -1.77
CA ILE A 70 -1.58 22.76 -2.24
C ILE A 70 -1.21 22.94 -3.71
N GLY A 71 -0.04 22.44 -4.11
CA GLY A 71 0.48 22.58 -5.49
C GLY A 71 -0.49 22.00 -6.53
N PRO A 72 -0.81 20.69 -6.50
CA PRO A 72 -1.76 20.09 -7.42
C PRO A 72 -3.15 20.69 -7.35
N ALA A 73 -3.63 21.06 -6.15
CA ALA A 73 -4.94 21.69 -5.99
C ALA A 73 -5.00 23.04 -6.70
N ALA A 74 -3.97 23.88 -6.55
CA ALA A 74 -3.86 25.16 -7.24
C ALA A 74 -3.72 24.98 -8.76
N GLN A 75 -2.93 24.00 -9.21
CA GLN A 75 -2.81 23.65 -10.63
C GLN A 75 -4.15 23.22 -11.22
N LEU A 76 -4.91 22.38 -10.50
CA LEU A 76 -6.25 21.95 -10.90
C LEU A 76 -7.21 23.14 -10.96
N ASP A 77 -7.20 24.05 -9.99
CA ASP A 77 -8.07 25.24 -10.00
C ASP A 77 -7.76 26.20 -11.17
N VAL A 78 -6.47 26.46 -11.44
CA VAL A 78 -6.05 27.25 -12.61
C VAL A 78 -6.50 26.58 -13.90
N ARG A 79 -6.36 25.27 -14.00
CA ARG A 79 -6.77 24.49 -15.17
C ARG A 79 -8.30 24.51 -15.36
N MET A 80 -9.06 24.33 -14.28
CA MET A 80 -10.52 24.38 -14.30
C MET A 80 -11.05 25.79 -14.63
N SER A 81 -10.35 26.83 -14.18
CA SER A 81 -10.69 28.22 -14.47
C SER A 81 -10.39 28.62 -15.92
N ARG A 82 -9.42 27.96 -16.57
CA ARG A 82 -9.03 28.18 -17.97
C ARG A 82 -9.38 26.95 -18.81
N ARG A 83 -10.69 26.80 -19.11
CA ARG A 83 -11.24 25.64 -19.84
C ARG A 83 -10.78 25.47 -21.29
N ASP A 84 -10.05 26.43 -21.84
CA ASP A 84 -9.72 26.43 -23.26
C ASP A 84 -8.76 25.29 -23.63
N GLN A 85 -9.14 24.46 -24.61
CA GLN A 85 -8.42 23.25 -24.99
C GLN A 85 -7.12 23.56 -25.74
N ALA A 86 -7.07 24.68 -26.49
CA ALA A 86 -5.88 25.13 -27.22
C ALA A 86 -4.68 25.44 -26.29
N GLY A 87 -4.93 25.69 -25.00
CA GLY A 87 -3.91 25.92 -23.99
C GLY A 87 -3.45 24.68 -23.22
N ARG A 88 -4.09 23.51 -23.41
CA ARG A 88 -3.90 22.31 -22.57
C ARG A 88 -2.46 21.82 -22.58
N GLN A 89 -1.92 21.48 -23.75
CA GLN A 89 -0.57 20.93 -23.88
C GLN A 89 0.48 21.92 -23.36
N LYS A 90 0.32 23.21 -23.67
CA LYS A 90 1.18 24.28 -23.15
C LYS A 90 1.12 24.36 -21.64
N PHE A 91 -0.07 24.31 -21.03
CA PHE A 91 -0.23 24.33 -19.59
C PHE A 91 0.53 23.18 -18.91
N TYR A 92 0.30 21.94 -19.32
CA TYR A 92 0.98 20.79 -18.74
C TYR A 92 2.48 20.80 -18.98
N ARG A 93 2.93 21.22 -20.17
CA ARG A 93 4.36 21.35 -20.46
C ARG A 93 4.99 22.41 -19.56
N THR A 94 4.36 23.56 -19.38
CA THR A 94 4.86 24.63 -18.49
C THR A 94 4.94 24.15 -17.06
N VAL A 95 3.89 23.49 -16.54
CA VAL A 95 3.90 22.94 -15.17
C VAL A 95 4.96 21.85 -15.00
N GLY A 96 5.08 20.94 -15.97
CA GLY A 96 6.06 19.86 -15.91
C GLY A 96 7.50 20.39 -15.94
N VAL A 97 7.79 21.35 -16.82
CA VAL A 97 9.11 22.00 -16.89
C VAL A 97 9.38 22.82 -15.62
N SER A 98 8.40 23.57 -15.11
CA SER A 98 8.59 24.36 -13.88
C SER A 98 8.89 23.45 -12.70
N SER A 99 8.21 22.30 -12.58
CA SER A 99 8.51 21.30 -11.55
C SER A 99 9.92 20.71 -11.70
N LEU A 100 10.39 20.42 -12.92
CA LEU A 100 11.78 19.97 -13.13
C LEU A 100 12.80 21.05 -12.75
N VAL A 101 12.52 22.32 -13.06
CA VAL A 101 13.38 23.45 -12.65
C VAL A 101 13.40 23.57 -11.13
N THR A 102 12.26 23.47 -10.46
CA THR A 102 12.19 23.45 -9.00
C THR A 102 13.00 22.30 -8.41
N ILE A 103 12.92 21.09 -8.99
CA ILE A 103 13.75 19.95 -8.56
C ILE A 103 15.25 20.29 -8.69
N ALA A 104 15.68 20.82 -9.83
CA ALA A 104 17.07 21.16 -10.07
C ALA A 104 17.57 22.21 -9.06
N LEU A 105 16.77 23.26 -8.81
CA LEU A 105 17.10 24.32 -7.86
C LEU A 105 17.17 23.80 -6.41
N VAL A 106 16.15 23.05 -5.97
CA VAL A 106 16.11 22.49 -4.61
C VAL A 106 17.26 21.50 -4.42
N THR A 107 17.55 20.65 -5.40
CA THR A 107 18.68 19.70 -5.34
C THR A 107 20.02 20.42 -5.28
N ALA A 108 20.22 21.44 -6.12
CA ALA A 108 21.45 22.23 -6.18
C ALA A 108 21.71 23.03 -4.90
N VAL A 109 20.69 23.37 -4.13
CA VAL A 109 20.84 24.04 -2.82
C VAL A 109 20.97 23.03 -1.69
N TRP A 110 20.04 22.07 -1.62
CA TRP A 110 19.91 21.16 -0.48
C TRP A 110 21.03 20.14 -0.41
N VAL A 111 21.44 19.52 -1.53
CA VAL A 111 22.51 18.50 -1.50
C VAL A 111 23.84 19.10 -1.04
N PRO A 112 24.31 20.25 -1.58
CA PRO A 112 25.47 20.94 -1.04
C PRO A 112 25.32 21.34 0.43
N TRP A 113 24.18 21.92 0.82
CA TRP A 113 23.92 22.30 2.21
C TRP A 113 23.97 21.12 3.18
N THR A 114 23.52 19.94 2.74
CA THR A 114 23.53 18.72 3.55
C THR A 114 24.88 18.01 3.57
N PHE A 115 25.61 17.94 2.46
CA PHE A 115 26.78 17.05 2.35
C PHE A 115 28.14 17.77 2.27
N LEU A 116 28.19 19.03 1.84
CA LEU A 116 29.46 19.76 1.70
C LEU A 116 29.75 20.58 2.96
N THR A 117 30.72 20.11 3.74
CA THR A 117 31.21 20.78 4.96
C THR A 117 31.70 22.20 4.72
N SER A 118 32.22 22.50 3.53
CA SER A 118 32.69 23.83 3.11
C SER A 118 31.57 24.82 2.82
N TYR A 119 30.35 24.37 2.53
CA TYR A 119 29.18 25.22 2.29
C TYR A 119 28.33 25.41 3.56
N SER A 120 28.41 24.46 4.48
CA SER A 120 27.68 24.42 5.73
C SER A 120 28.51 25.00 6.89
N SER A 121 28.68 26.32 6.93
CA SER A 121 29.10 27.00 8.17
C SER A 121 28.01 26.97 9.26
N SER A 122 26.78 26.56 8.92
CA SER A 122 25.58 26.55 9.77
C SER A 122 24.97 25.17 10.04
N GLY A 123 25.73 24.07 9.90
CA GLY A 123 25.29 22.74 10.35
C GLY A 123 24.12 22.11 9.56
N GLY A 124 24.14 22.13 8.22
CA GLY A 124 23.08 21.51 7.41
C GLY A 124 23.07 19.98 7.39
N GLN A 125 24.15 19.35 7.85
CA GLN A 125 24.22 17.91 8.11
C GLN A 125 23.25 17.53 9.23
N TRP A 126 22.64 16.35 9.14
CA TRP A 126 21.80 15.83 10.23
C TRP A 126 22.67 15.30 11.38
N THR A 127 23.28 16.20 12.17
CA THR A 127 24.21 15.88 13.28
C THR A 127 23.57 16.07 14.66
N ALA A 128 24.27 15.69 15.74
CA ALA A 128 23.83 16.03 17.10
C ALA A 128 23.75 17.55 17.34
N ALA A 129 24.69 18.33 16.80
CA ALA A 129 24.70 19.79 16.92
C ALA A 129 23.47 20.41 16.22
N THR A 130 23.17 19.98 14.99
CA THR A 130 21.99 20.44 14.24
C THR A 130 20.70 20.06 14.93
N ARG A 131 20.63 18.87 15.53
CA ARG A 131 19.47 18.46 16.35
C ARG A 131 19.35 19.34 17.58
N ALA A 132 20.43 19.59 18.31
CA ALA A 132 20.44 20.49 19.47
C ALA A 132 20.04 21.93 19.10
N GLN A 133 20.45 22.40 17.93
CA GLN A 133 20.02 23.69 17.40
C GLN A 133 18.53 23.68 17.03
N MET A 134 18.05 22.66 16.31
CA MET A 134 16.62 22.52 15.98
C MET A 134 15.74 22.36 17.22
N VAL A 135 16.24 21.69 18.26
CA VAL A 135 15.62 21.65 19.59
C VAL A 135 15.45 23.05 20.12
N GLN A 136 16.54 23.82 20.15
CA GLN A 136 16.57 25.16 20.72
C GLN A 136 15.65 26.11 19.94
N ASP A 137 15.72 26.07 18.60
CA ASP A 137 14.88 26.84 17.69
C ASP A 137 13.40 26.44 17.81
N SER A 138 13.13 25.20 18.20
CA SER A 138 11.80 24.62 18.34
C SER A 138 11.44 24.28 19.79
N GLN A 139 12.00 24.98 20.78
CA GLN A 139 11.81 24.65 22.20
C GLN A 139 10.32 24.62 22.58
N LYS A 140 9.52 25.51 21.99
CA LYS A 140 8.07 25.52 22.15
C LYS A 140 7.42 24.20 21.75
N THR A 141 7.94 23.51 20.74
CA THR A 141 7.41 22.19 20.35
C THR A 141 7.57 21.18 21.49
N TYR A 142 8.69 21.22 22.22
CA TYR A 142 8.93 20.33 23.37
C TYR A 142 8.00 20.55 24.55
N ASP A 143 7.68 21.81 24.83
CA ASP A 143 6.76 22.19 25.90
C ASP A 143 5.37 21.54 25.71
N PHE A 144 5.03 21.16 24.48
CA PHE A 144 3.76 20.52 24.12
C PHE A 144 3.85 19.03 23.80
N VAL A 145 5.04 18.41 23.71
CA VAL A 145 5.13 16.97 23.38
C VAL A 145 4.90 16.09 24.63
N TYR A 146 5.48 16.47 25.77
CA TYR A 146 5.34 15.76 27.04
C TYR A 146 4.44 16.55 27.99
N GLU A 147 3.38 15.91 28.47
CA GLU A 147 2.33 16.61 29.21
C GLU A 147 2.67 17.01 30.65
N PRO A 148 3.45 16.22 31.42
CA PRO A 148 3.75 16.53 32.82
C PRO A 148 4.74 17.69 33.00
N ARG A 149 5.70 17.85 32.08
CA ARG A 149 6.71 18.91 32.10
C ARG A 149 7.32 19.11 30.71
N SER A 150 7.95 20.26 30.49
CA SER A 150 8.80 20.45 29.31
C SER A 150 9.96 19.46 29.33
N LEU A 151 10.27 18.91 28.16
CA LEU A 151 11.43 18.05 27.99
C LEU A 151 12.68 18.93 27.86
N ASN A 152 13.70 18.58 28.62
CA ASN A 152 15.05 19.09 28.48
C ASN A 152 15.83 18.12 27.60
N TYR A 153 16.22 18.54 26.39
CA TYR A 153 16.89 17.64 25.46
C TYR A 153 18.20 17.06 26.00
N THR A 154 19.00 17.83 26.74
CA THR A 154 20.28 17.32 27.27
C THR A 154 20.09 16.37 28.44
N ALA A 155 19.03 16.53 29.23
CA ALA A 155 18.77 15.71 30.43
C ALA A 155 17.79 14.53 30.19
N ASP A 156 16.88 14.65 29.23
CA ASP A 156 15.78 13.69 28.99
C ASP A 156 15.88 12.96 27.66
N CYS A 157 16.53 13.55 26.65
CA CYS A 157 16.53 13.05 25.28
C CYS A 157 17.93 12.92 24.65
N GLY A 158 18.99 13.19 25.44
CA GLY A 158 20.40 13.21 25.04
C GLY A 158 21.17 12.02 25.62
N PRO A 159 22.50 11.95 25.45
CA PRO A 159 23.28 10.76 25.77
C PRO A 159 23.48 10.55 27.28
N ASN A 160 23.34 11.61 28.08
CA ASN A 160 23.49 11.60 29.53
C ASN A 160 22.11 11.65 30.22
N MET A 161 21.14 10.86 29.73
CA MET A 161 19.82 10.84 30.37
C MET A 161 19.97 10.44 31.83
N VAL A 162 19.36 11.20 32.73
CA VAL A 162 19.22 10.76 34.11
C VAL A 162 18.13 9.69 34.10
N GLU A 163 18.49 8.45 34.46
CA GLU A 163 17.49 7.40 34.64
C GLU A 163 16.49 7.83 35.72
N ASP A 164 15.26 8.09 35.30
CA ASP A 164 14.17 8.39 36.23
C ASP A 164 13.83 7.11 37.00
N SER A 165 13.60 7.23 38.31
CA SER A 165 13.37 6.06 39.18
C SER A 165 12.00 5.41 38.94
N ASP A 166 11.07 6.13 38.30
CA ASP A 166 9.79 5.60 37.84
C ASP A 166 9.87 5.18 36.36
N GLU A 167 9.85 3.86 36.15
CA GLU A 167 9.93 3.23 34.82
C GLU A 167 8.81 3.67 33.87
N ASN A 168 7.62 4.02 34.39
CA ASN A 168 6.52 4.53 33.57
C ASN A 168 6.79 5.95 33.07
N VAL A 169 7.41 6.79 33.91
CA VAL A 169 7.78 8.16 33.58
C VAL A 169 8.92 8.15 32.56
N ALA A 170 9.96 7.34 32.79
CA ALA A 170 11.06 7.14 31.86
C ALA A 170 10.57 6.67 30.48
N SER A 171 9.65 5.71 30.44
CA SER A 171 9.05 5.21 29.18
C SER A 171 8.25 6.30 28.44
N ALA A 172 7.46 7.09 29.18
CA ALA A 172 6.67 8.17 28.61
C ALA A 172 7.56 9.30 28.04
N ILE A 173 8.65 9.63 28.73
CA ILE A 173 9.68 10.58 28.28
C ILE A 173 10.35 10.05 27.00
N ALA A 174 10.81 8.79 27.00
CA ALA A 174 11.46 8.18 25.83
C ALA A 174 10.54 8.20 24.59
N LYS A 175 9.25 7.91 24.77
CA LYS A 175 8.25 7.98 23.69
C LYS A 175 8.06 9.42 23.17
N ALA A 176 8.05 10.41 24.06
CA ALA A 176 7.94 11.81 23.71
C ALA A 176 9.20 12.31 22.98
N CYS A 177 10.39 11.97 23.46
CA CYS A 177 11.67 12.26 22.78
C CYS A 177 11.72 11.66 21.38
N LYS A 178 11.31 10.39 21.22
CA LYS A 178 11.25 9.73 19.89
C LYS A 178 10.31 10.47 18.94
N LYS A 179 9.15 10.91 19.43
CA LYS A 179 8.17 11.65 18.66
C LYS A 179 8.68 13.03 18.21
N ALA A 180 9.37 13.76 19.09
CA ALA A 180 10.01 15.03 18.76
C ALA A 180 11.12 14.85 17.72
N LYS A 181 12.01 13.85 17.90
CA LYS A 181 13.06 13.48 16.93
C LYS A 181 12.46 13.18 15.55
N THR A 182 11.32 12.47 15.47
CA THR A 182 10.61 12.22 14.19
C THR A 182 10.12 13.50 13.53
N VAL A 183 9.53 14.44 14.27
CA VAL A 183 9.00 15.70 13.70
C VAL A 183 10.10 16.49 13.00
N TRP A 184 11.25 16.67 13.65
CA TRP A 184 12.34 17.44 13.04
C TRP A 184 13.03 16.72 11.91
N PHE A 185 13.17 15.39 12.01
CA PHE A 185 13.68 14.62 10.88
C PHE A 185 12.82 14.83 9.64
N LEU A 186 11.49 14.87 9.81
CA LEU A 186 10.58 15.17 8.71
C LEU A 186 10.74 16.59 8.18
N VAL A 187 10.89 17.59 9.06
CA VAL A 187 11.16 18.99 8.66
C VAL A 187 12.46 19.09 7.85
N TRP A 188 13.53 18.45 8.33
CA TRP A 188 14.82 18.40 7.65
C TRP A 188 14.74 17.67 6.30
N MET A 189 13.91 16.63 6.19
CA MET A 189 13.65 15.88 4.95
C MET A 189 12.66 16.55 3.98
N VAL A 190 12.02 17.68 4.33
CA VAL A 190 11.04 18.34 3.46
C VAL A 190 11.57 18.63 2.04
N PRO A 191 12.80 19.15 1.85
CA PRO A 191 13.33 19.40 0.50
C PRO A 191 13.42 18.12 -0.35
N PHE A 192 13.82 17.00 0.25
CA PHE A 192 13.84 15.70 -0.43
C PHE A 192 12.43 15.23 -0.82
N LEU A 193 11.46 15.35 0.09
CA LEU A 193 10.07 15.01 -0.20
C LEU A 193 9.49 15.93 -1.30
N ALA A 194 9.85 17.21 -1.30
CA ALA A 194 9.46 18.16 -2.34
C ALA A 194 10.06 17.78 -3.70
N ILE A 195 11.31 17.30 -3.75
CA ILE A 195 11.93 16.76 -4.98
C ILE A 195 11.13 15.57 -5.49
N LEU A 196 10.84 14.56 -4.64
CA LEU A 196 10.09 13.37 -5.03
C LEU A 196 8.69 13.72 -5.55
N PHE A 197 8.00 14.64 -4.89
CA PHE A 197 6.66 15.03 -5.28
C PHE A 197 6.63 15.84 -6.58
N ASN A 198 7.55 16.80 -6.75
CA ASN A 198 7.69 17.53 -8.00
C ASN A 198 8.10 16.60 -9.14
N LEU A 199 8.86 15.52 -8.86
CA LEU A 199 9.20 14.52 -9.87
C LEU A 199 7.95 13.79 -10.36
N LEU A 200 7.06 13.37 -9.47
CA LEU A 200 5.80 12.74 -9.87
C LEU A 200 4.89 13.70 -10.65
N ILE A 201 4.76 14.95 -10.20
CA ILE A 201 4.02 15.99 -10.92
C ILE A 201 4.63 16.22 -12.29
N ALA A 202 5.96 16.35 -12.38
CA ALA A 202 6.66 16.58 -13.64
C ALA A 202 6.43 15.42 -14.61
N ILE A 203 6.58 14.17 -14.16
CA ILE A 203 6.32 12.98 -14.98
C ILE A 203 4.86 12.99 -15.46
N PHE A 204 3.90 13.18 -14.55
CA PHE A 204 2.48 13.23 -14.89
C PHE A 204 2.19 14.32 -15.93
N CYS A 205 2.58 15.57 -15.66
CA CYS A 205 2.31 16.70 -16.53
C CYS A 205 3.02 16.56 -17.89
N LEU A 206 4.27 16.07 -17.93
CA LEU A 206 4.96 15.87 -19.21
C LEU A 206 4.31 14.77 -20.05
N LEU A 207 3.84 13.69 -19.43
CA LEU A 207 3.06 12.65 -20.11
C LEU A 207 1.74 13.24 -20.66
N GLN A 208 1.04 14.03 -19.86
CA GLN A 208 -0.21 14.68 -20.25
C GLN A 208 -0.05 15.71 -21.37
N SER A 209 1.07 16.43 -21.38
CA SER A 209 1.37 17.46 -22.38
C SER A 209 1.50 16.90 -23.81
N ARG A 210 1.77 15.59 -23.94
CA ARG A 210 1.88 14.91 -25.23
C ARG A 210 0.54 14.44 -25.79
N LEU A 211 -0.52 14.47 -24.97
CA LEU A 211 -1.84 13.99 -25.37
C LEU A 211 -2.65 15.09 -26.06
N ASP A 212 -3.27 14.74 -27.18
CA ASP A 212 -4.25 15.56 -27.88
C ASP A 212 -5.65 14.97 -27.67
N LEU A 213 -6.39 15.51 -26.70
CA LEU A 213 -7.73 15.01 -26.33
C LEU A 213 -8.81 15.31 -27.38
N ASN A 214 -8.49 16.08 -28.43
CA ASN A 214 -9.39 16.24 -29.56
C ASN A 214 -9.41 15.01 -30.46
N LYS A 215 -8.40 14.14 -30.34
CA LYS A 215 -8.30 12.87 -31.06
C LYS A 215 -8.70 11.73 -30.14
N ARG A 216 -9.40 10.74 -30.69
CA ARG A 216 -9.78 9.53 -29.95
C ARG A 216 -8.57 8.84 -29.31
N GLU A 217 -7.46 8.76 -30.05
CA GLU A 217 -6.19 8.18 -29.58
C GLU A 217 -5.65 8.90 -28.32
N GLY A 218 -5.79 10.22 -28.23
CA GLY A 218 -5.27 10.97 -27.09
C GLY A 218 -6.07 10.76 -25.81
N VAL A 219 -7.39 10.56 -25.90
CA VAL A 219 -8.22 10.22 -24.73
C VAL A 219 -8.05 8.76 -24.34
N GLN A 220 -7.89 7.84 -25.30
CA GLN A 220 -7.53 6.46 -24.99
C GLN A 220 -6.21 6.41 -24.21
N ALA A 221 -5.18 7.10 -24.69
CA ALA A 221 -3.89 7.17 -24.01
C ALA A 221 -3.99 7.86 -22.63
N LEU A 222 -4.92 8.81 -22.44
CA LEU A 222 -5.20 9.40 -21.13
C LEU A 222 -5.76 8.37 -20.14
N LEU A 223 -6.74 7.56 -20.57
CA LEU A 223 -7.32 6.52 -19.73
C LEU A 223 -6.29 5.43 -19.40
N GLU A 224 -5.49 5.00 -20.38
CA GLU A 224 -4.37 4.07 -20.16
C GLU A 224 -3.36 4.62 -19.14
N GLN A 225 -2.97 5.89 -19.27
CA GLN A 225 -2.08 6.55 -18.31
C GLN A 225 -2.69 6.62 -16.91
N PHE A 226 -3.96 6.99 -16.78
CA PHE A 226 -4.65 7.04 -15.50
C PHE A 226 -4.57 5.69 -14.78
N VAL A 227 -4.82 4.62 -15.50
CA VAL A 227 -4.88 3.25 -14.97
C VAL A 227 -3.51 2.77 -14.55
N LEU A 228 -2.50 3.02 -15.39
CA LEU A 228 -1.11 2.74 -15.07
C LEU A 228 -0.69 3.48 -13.79
N LEU A 229 -1.10 4.74 -13.62
CA LEU A 229 -0.80 5.51 -12.41
C LEU A 229 -1.56 5.03 -11.17
N VAL A 230 -2.81 4.57 -11.31
CA VAL A 230 -3.54 3.90 -10.22
C VAL A 230 -2.80 2.62 -9.81
N VAL A 231 -2.36 1.81 -10.78
CA VAL A 231 -1.55 0.62 -10.52
C VAL A 231 -0.23 0.98 -9.84
N PHE A 232 0.45 2.04 -10.26
CA PHE A 232 1.64 2.56 -9.60
C PHE A 232 1.37 2.95 -8.14
N GLY A 233 0.27 3.65 -7.87
CA GLY A 233 -0.12 4.00 -6.51
C GLY A 233 -0.41 2.77 -5.65
N LEU A 234 -1.19 1.82 -6.15
CA LEU A 234 -1.55 0.59 -5.42
C LEU A 234 -0.33 -0.31 -5.16
N THR A 235 0.53 -0.45 -6.16
CA THR A 235 1.79 -1.21 -6.02
C THR A 235 2.79 -0.48 -5.13
N GLY A 236 2.78 0.85 -5.12
CA GLY A 236 3.52 1.68 -4.16
C GLY A 236 3.06 1.47 -2.72
N ILE A 237 1.74 1.44 -2.48
CA ILE A 237 1.17 1.09 -1.16
C ILE A 237 1.60 -0.31 -0.76
N TYR A 238 1.50 -1.29 -1.66
CA TYR A 238 1.92 -2.67 -1.41
C TYR A 238 3.43 -2.75 -1.09
N ALA A 239 4.30 -2.15 -1.91
CA ALA A 239 5.74 -2.15 -1.70
C ALA A 239 6.13 -1.48 -0.38
N THR A 240 5.39 -0.45 0.02
CA THR A 240 5.60 0.26 1.27
C THR A 240 5.16 -0.58 2.48
N LEU A 241 4.00 -1.24 2.41
CA LEU A 241 3.56 -2.22 3.42
C LEU A 241 4.59 -3.36 3.57
N TYR A 242 5.16 -3.78 2.46
CA TYR A 242 6.20 -4.80 2.41
C TYR A 242 7.52 -4.31 3.04
N ALA A 243 7.90 -3.04 2.87
CA ALA A 243 9.11 -2.45 3.45
C ALA A 243 8.93 -1.95 4.89
N ALA A 244 7.71 -2.00 5.45
CA ALA A 244 7.40 -1.40 6.75
C ALA A 244 8.10 -2.04 7.96
N GLY A 245 8.70 -3.23 7.78
CA GLY A 245 9.48 -3.91 8.81
C GLY A 245 10.67 -3.10 9.34
N ALA A 246 11.19 -2.16 8.53
CA ALA A 246 12.33 -1.32 8.88
C ALA A 246 11.93 -0.07 9.67
N SER A 247 10.89 0.63 9.20
CA SER A 247 10.34 1.82 9.85
C SER A 247 8.87 1.98 9.50
N VAL A 248 8.01 1.68 10.48
CA VAL A 248 6.55 1.85 10.38
C VAL A 248 6.18 3.32 10.10
N GLN A 249 6.98 4.28 10.56
CA GLN A 249 6.71 5.72 10.40
C GLN A 249 6.96 6.21 8.96
N VAL A 250 8.05 5.76 8.33
CA VAL A 250 8.33 6.10 6.92
C VAL A 250 7.31 5.41 6.02
N ALA A 251 6.98 4.16 6.35
CA ALA A 251 5.99 3.40 5.61
C ALA A 251 4.58 4.01 5.69
N SER A 252 4.13 4.48 6.85
CA SER A 252 2.81 5.14 6.96
C SER A 252 2.74 6.45 6.17
N GLY A 253 3.82 7.25 6.17
CA GLY A 253 3.94 8.45 5.35
C GLY A 253 3.83 8.15 3.85
N MET A 254 4.58 7.14 3.38
CA MET A 254 4.56 6.69 1.99
C MET A 254 3.21 6.11 1.55
N ILE A 255 2.54 5.30 2.39
CA ILE A 255 1.19 4.79 2.10
C ILE A 255 0.22 5.96 1.94
N THR A 256 0.26 6.93 2.87
CA THR A 256 -0.62 8.10 2.82
C THR A 256 -0.37 8.92 1.56
N PHE A 257 0.91 9.06 1.19
CA PHE A 257 1.32 9.74 -0.03
C PHE A 257 0.75 9.07 -1.29
N PHE A 258 0.95 7.75 -1.47
CA PHE A 258 0.41 7.03 -2.63
C PHE A 258 -1.12 7.08 -2.67
N ALA A 259 -1.79 6.96 -1.52
CA ALA A 259 -3.24 7.09 -1.42
C ALA A 259 -3.72 8.49 -1.85
N ALA A 260 -3.05 9.55 -1.37
CA ALA A 260 -3.35 10.93 -1.77
C ALA A 260 -3.10 11.15 -3.27
N THR A 261 -2.05 10.57 -3.84
CA THR A 261 -1.78 10.60 -5.28
C THR A 261 -2.88 9.92 -6.09
N ILE A 262 -3.32 8.71 -5.72
CA ILE A 262 -4.44 8.02 -6.39
C ILE A 262 -5.70 8.88 -6.34
N PHE A 263 -6.02 9.45 -5.18
CA PHE A 263 -7.18 10.31 -5.01
C PHE A 263 -7.11 11.54 -5.91
N ALA A 264 -6.00 12.26 -5.89
CA ALA A 264 -5.77 13.44 -6.73
C ALA A 264 -5.89 13.10 -8.22
N LEU A 265 -5.28 12.00 -8.67
CA LEU A 265 -5.35 11.53 -10.06
C LEU A 265 -6.77 11.17 -10.49
N THR A 266 -7.55 10.55 -9.59
CA THR A 266 -8.94 10.18 -9.86
C THR A 266 -9.80 11.43 -10.05
N VAL A 267 -9.69 12.40 -9.13
CA VAL A 267 -10.38 13.70 -9.25
C VAL A 267 -9.97 14.42 -10.53
N TYR A 268 -8.68 14.41 -10.84
CA TYR A 268 -8.14 15.06 -12.03
C TYR A 268 -8.67 14.47 -13.33
N THR A 269 -8.65 13.14 -13.44
CA THR A 269 -9.12 12.41 -14.62
C THR A 269 -10.62 12.57 -14.80
N TYR A 270 -11.41 12.50 -13.71
CA TYR A 270 -12.84 12.75 -13.73
C TYR A 270 -13.21 14.14 -14.27
N HIS A 271 -12.40 15.15 -13.98
CA HIS A 271 -12.63 16.51 -14.48
C HIS A 271 -12.14 16.76 -15.92
N GLU A 272 -11.09 16.07 -16.36
CA GLU A 272 -10.56 16.22 -17.72
C GLU A 272 -11.33 15.38 -18.76
N VAL A 273 -11.83 14.20 -18.37
CA VAL A 273 -12.56 13.30 -19.27
C VAL A 273 -14.06 13.54 -19.14
N ARG A 274 -14.70 13.90 -20.26
CA ARG A 274 -16.17 14.01 -20.31
C ARG A 274 -16.80 12.61 -20.20
N PRO A 275 -17.83 12.39 -19.36
CA PRO A 275 -18.48 11.08 -19.21
C PRO A 275 -18.94 10.48 -20.54
N GLU A 276 -19.47 11.30 -21.44
CA GLU A 276 -20.00 10.87 -22.74
C GLU A 276 -18.92 10.26 -23.63
N VAL A 277 -17.68 10.76 -23.50
CA VAL A 277 -16.53 10.25 -24.26
C VAL A 277 -16.05 8.91 -23.70
N ILE A 278 -16.23 8.64 -22.41
CA ILE A 278 -15.87 7.34 -21.81
C ILE A 278 -16.78 6.24 -22.35
N GLU A 279 -18.08 6.51 -22.48
CA GLU A 279 -19.06 5.56 -23.04
C GLU A 279 -18.75 5.25 -24.51
N GLU A 280 -18.51 6.27 -25.35
CA GLU A 280 -18.13 6.09 -26.76
C GLU A 280 -16.80 5.32 -26.91
N MET A 281 -15.87 5.49 -25.96
CA MET A 281 -14.59 4.77 -25.96
C MET A 281 -14.66 3.36 -25.42
N ALA A 282 -15.60 3.05 -24.54
CA ALA A 282 -15.84 1.67 -24.11
C ALA A 282 -16.28 0.78 -25.28
N GLU A 283 -16.98 1.37 -26.25
CA GLU A 283 -17.38 0.67 -27.48
C GLU A 283 -16.21 0.48 -28.45
N SER A 284 -15.29 1.44 -28.56
CA SER A 284 -14.25 1.45 -29.60
C SER A 284 -12.86 0.96 -29.15
N SER A 285 -12.47 1.14 -27.89
CA SER A 285 -11.15 0.73 -27.38
C SER A 285 -11.20 -0.64 -26.71
N LYS A 286 -10.31 -1.55 -27.15
CA LYS A 286 -10.15 -2.88 -26.52
C LYS A 286 -9.75 -2.76 -25.04
N MET A 287 -8.93 -1.78 -24.69
CA MET A 287 -8.46 -1.56 -23.32
C MET A 287 -9.59 -1.04 -22.43
N VAL A 288 -10.33 -0.01 -22.85
CA VAL A 288 -11.48 0.52 -22.08
C VAL A 288 -12.55 -0.56 -21.90
N ARG A 289 -12.79 -1.41 -22.91
CA ARG A 289 -13.68 -2.57 -22.79
C ARG A 289 -13.18 -3.59 -21.76
N TYR A 290 -11.87 -3.85 -21.71
CA TYR A 290 -11.28 -4.70 -20.68
C TYR A 290 -11.42 -4.08 -19.29
N MET A 291 -11.24 -2.76 -19.16
CA MET A 291 -11.43 -2.02 -17.90
C MET A 291 -12.89 -2.05 -17.42
N ALA A 292 -13.84 -1.87 -18.33
CA ALA A 292 -15.26 -2.02 -18.05
C ALA A 292 -15.55 -3.45 -17.54
N LYS A 293 -14.99 -4.47 -18.20
CA LYS A 293 -15.09 -5.86 -17.72
C LYS A 293 -14.50 -6.03 -16.32
N LEU A 294 -13.34 -5.44 -16.02
CA LEU A 294 -12.73 -5.47 -14.68
C LEU A 294 -13.65 -4.81 -13.64
N TYR A 295 -14.24 -3.65 -13.95
CA TYR A 295 -15.16 -2.95 -13.05
C TYR A 295 -16.39 -3.81 -12.70
N HIS A 296 -16.93 -4.54 -13.68
CA HIS A 296 -18.04 -5.46 -13.47
C HIS A 296 -17.65 -6.79 -12.79
N MET A 297 -16.37 -7.04 -12.51
CA MET A 297 -15.97 -8.23 -11.74
C MET A 297 -16.37 -8.08 -10.27
N ASP A 298 -17.00 -9.12 -9.72
CA ASP A 298 -17.39 -9.16 -8.32
C ASP A 298 -16.22 -8.98 -7.34
N PHE A 299 -14.97 -9.32 -7.73
CA PHE A 299 -13.78 -9.06 -6.92
C PHE A 299 -13.48 -7.56 -6.79
N MET A 300 -13.66 -6.79 -7.86
CA MET A 300 -13.48 -5.33 -7.83
C MET A 300 -14.61 -4.68 -7.02
N ARG A 301 -15.85 -5.14 -7.20
CA ARG A 301 -16.99 -4.71 -6.38
C ARG A 301 -16.77 -5.05 -4.90
N ALA A 302 -16.26 -6.23 -4.58
CA ALA A 302 -15.91 -6.64 -3.21
C ALA A 302 -14.80 -5.78 -2.60
N LEU A 303 -13.74 -5.48 -3.36
CA LEU A 303 -12.70 -4.55 -2.94
C LEU A 303 -13.29 -3.15 -2.68
N GLY A 304 -14.18 -2.68 -3.56
CA GLY A 304 -14.93 -1.44 -3.39
C GLY A 304 -15.78 -1.43 -2.12
N VAL A 305 -16.51 -2.50 -1.83
CA VAL A 305 -17.27 -2.64 -0.56
C VAL A 305 -16.32 -2.66 0.63
N LEU A 306 -15.22 -3.40 0.58
CA LEU A 306 -14.26 -3.48 1.68
C LEU A 306 -13.63 -2.11 2.00
N LEU A 307 -13.26 -1.33 0.98
CA LEU A 307 -12.63 -0.02 1.16
C LEU A 307 -13.64 1.11 1.41
N CYS A 308 -14.87 1.00 0.89
CA CYS A 308 -15.88 2.06 0.90
C CYS A 308 -17.17 1.71 1.66
N ASN A 309 -17.20 0.68 2.51
CA ASN A 309 -18.41 0.23 3.23
C ASN A 309 -19.08 1.31 4.09
N VAL A 310 -18.33 2.26 4.66
CA VAL A 310 -18.92 3.40 5.39
C VAL A 310 -19.42 4.46 4.40
N TRP A 311 -18.67 4.67 3.32
CA TRP A 311 -18.92 5.72 2.35
C TRP A 311 -20.12 5.42 1.44
N ILE A 312 -20.33 4.17 1.01
CA ILE A 312 -21.48 3.78 0.16
C ILE A 312 -22.83 4.13 0.82
N PRO A 313 -23.18 3.63 2.02
CA PRO A 313 -24.45 3.95 2.66
C PRO A 313 -24.53 5.44 3.03
N LEU A 314 -23.42 6.06 3.40
CA LEU A 314 -23.37 7.48 3.71
C LEU A 314 -23.66 8.34 2.47
N LEU A 315 -23.10 8.02 1.32
CA LEU A 315 -23.37 8.71 0.05
C LEU A 315 -24.83 8.56 -0.36
N ILE A 316 -25.42 7.38 -0.21
CA ILE A 316 -26.85 7.14 -0.46
C ILE A 316 -27.69 8.02 0.48
N ALA A 317 -27.39 8.02 1.79
CA ALA A 317 -28.11 8.84 2.77
C ALA A 317 -27.96 10.35 2.49
N LEU A 318 -26.75 10.80 2.15
CA LEU A 318 -26.47 12.19 1.78
C LEU A 318 -27.20 12.60 0.50
N ASP A 319 -27.36 11.69 -0.47
CA ASP A 319 -28.09 12.00 -1.71
C ASP A 319 -29.60 12.15 -1.46
N VAL A 320 -30.17 11.37 -0.52
CA VAL A 320 -31.56 11.56 -0.06
C VAL A 320 -31.73 12.95 0.56
N VAL A 321 -30.80 13.35 1.42
CA VAL A 321 -30.80 14.69 2.03
C VAL A 321 -30.63 15.78 0.96
N ARG A 322 -29.71 15.59 0.02
CA ARG A 322 -29.48 16.49 -1.12
C ARG A 322 -30.73 16.67 -1.97
N GLN A 323 -31.44 15.59 -2.30
CA GLN A 323 -32.70 15.65 -3.06
C GLN A 323 -33.81 16.38 -2.29
N ARG A 324 -33.89 16.20 -0.96
CA ARG A 324 -34.80 16.99 -0.10
C ARG A 324 -34.43 18.47 -0.11
N VAL A 325 -33.14 18.82 0.06
CA VAL A 325 -32.66 20.20 0.02
C VAL A 325 -32.92 20.85 -1.34
N ARG A 326 -32.73 20.12 -2.45
CA ARG A 326 -33.07 20.60 -3.80
C ARG A 326 -34.55 20.92 -3.94
N ARG A 327 -35.44 20.09 -3.39
CA ARG A 327 -36.88 20.35 -3.37
C ARG A 327 -37.22 21.59 -2.55
N CYS A 328 -36.64 21.73 -1.36
CA CYS A 328 -36.84 22.92 -0.51
C CYS A 328 -36.35 24.22 -1.19
N ARG A 329 -35.32 24.13 -2.04
CA ARG A 329 -34.78 25.28 -2.80
C ARG A 329 -35.47 25.51 -4.15
N GLY A 330 -36.48 24.71 -4.50
CA GLY A 330 -37.16 24.79 -5.80
C GLY A 330 -36.28 24.42 -7.00
N LEU A 331 -35.20 23.66 -6.80
CA LEU A 331 -34.24 23.29 -7.86
C LEU A 331 -34.64 22.02 -8.64
N THR A 332 -35.67 21.30 -8.19
CA THR A 332 -36.24 20.14 -8.87
C THR A 332 -37.72 20.01 -8.58
N GLN A 333 -38.50 19.53 -9.56
CA GLN A 333 -39.91 19.17 -9.41
C GLN A 333 -40.12 17.65 -9.25
N GLU A 334 -39.05 16.85 -9.42
CA GLU A 334 -39.12 15.39 -9.33
C GLU A 334 -39.34 14.94 -7.87
N GLN A 335 -40.33 14.06 -7.67
CA GLN A 335 -40.72 13.52 -6.36
C GLN A 335 -39.93 12.27 -5.94
N THR A 336 -38.90 11.89 -6.70
CA THR A 336 -38.06 10.74 -6.39
C THR A 336 -37.30 10.94 -5.07
N MET A 337 -36.99 9.83 -4.39
CA MET A 337 -36.25 9.84 -3.13
C MET A 337 -34.80 10.31 -3.31
N TYR A 338 -34.20 9.93 -4.43
CA TYR A 338 -32.81 10.24 -4.80
C TYR A 338 -32.75 11.30 -5.90
N THR A 339 -31.60 11.94 -6.04
CA THR A 339 -31.28 12.72 -7.24
C THR A 339 -31.14 11.78 -8.44
N LYS A 340 -31.21 12.28 -9.69
CA LYS A 340 -31.00 11.44 -10.89
C LYS A 340 -29.70 10.62 -10.82
N THR A 341 -28.61 11.26 -10.40
CA THR A 341 -27.32 10.60 -10.23
C THR A 341 -27.35 9.57 -9.11
N GLY A 342 -28.00 9.87 -7.98
CA GLY A 342 -28.18 8.91 -6.89
C GLY A 342 -29.04 7.71 -7.29
N GLN A 343 -30.08 7.93 -8.11
CA GLN A 343 -30.94 6.87 -8.63
C GLN A 343 -30.12 5.89 -9.49
N LEU A 344 -29.28 6.40 -10.41
CA LEU A 344 -28.38 5.55 -11.20
C LEU A 344 -27.45 4.69 -10.33
N VAL A 345 -26.92 5.25 -9.24
CA VAL A 345 -26.07 4.50 -8.31
C VAL A 345 -26.86 3.43 -7.56
N VAL A 346 -28.07 3.75 -7.08
CA VAL A 346 -28.92 2.80 -6.36
C VAL A 346 -29.38 1.67 -7.28
N ASP A 347 -29.73 1.98 -8.53
CA ASP A 347 -30.14 1.00 -9.53
C ASP A 347 -28.98 0.06 -9.88
N GLU A 348 -27.76 0.60 -10.11
CA GLU A 348 -26.56 -0.23 -10.31
C GLU A 348 -26.29 -1.13 -9.09
N LEU A 349 -26.37 -0.60 -7.87
CA LEU A 349 -26.17 -1.39 -6.64
C LEU A 349 -27.25 -2.47 -6.45
N ARG A 350 -28.45 -2.27 -6.97
CA ARG A 350 -29.53 -3.26 -6.91
C ARG A 350 -29.23 -4.48 -7.79
N ASP A 351 -28.57 -4.26 -8.92
CA ASP A 351 -28.22 -5.30 -9.88
C ASP A 351 -26.97 -6.11 -9.49
N TRP A 352 -26.29 -5.72 -8.40
CA TRP A 352 -25.13 -6.42 -7.90
C TRP A 352 -25.49 -7.79 -7.31
N ASN A 353 -24.65 -8.79 -7.60
CA ASN A 353 -24.73 -10.09 -6.91
C ASN A 353 -24.11 -9.97 -5.51
N TRP A 354 -24.87 -9.43 -4.56
CA TRP A 354 -24.44 -9.20 -3.17
C TRP A 354 -23.92 -10.45 -2.47
N CYS A 355 -24.52 -11.61 -2.71
CA CYS A 355 -24.04 -12.87 -2.11
C CYS A 355 -22.61 -13.18 -2.57
N SER A 356 -22.37 -13.12 -3.88
CA SER A 356 -21.06 -13.34 -4.49
C SER A 356 -20.02 -12.30 -4.06
N ILE A 357 -20.44 -11.05 -3.90
CA ILE A 357 -19.58 -9.95 -3.42
C ILE A 357 -19.18 -10.17 -1.97
N PHE A 358 -20.12 -10.49 -1.08
CA PHE A 358 -19.83 -10.71 0.35
C PHE A 358 -18.91 -11.92 0.57
N VAL A 359 -19.08 -13.01 -0.18
CA VAL A 359 -18.12 -14.14 -0.16
C VAL A 359 -16.71 -13.68 -0.53
N LYS A 360 -16.58 -12.85 -1.56
CA LYS A 360 -15.26 -12.32 -1.97
C LYS A 360 -14.68 -11.31 -0.97
N VAL A 361 -15.52 -10.51 -0.31
CA VAL A 361 -15.09 -9.66 0.81
C VAL A 361 -14.47 -10.53 1.91
N ASN A 362 -15.14 -11.62 2.31
CA ASN A 362 -14.58 -12.53 3.32
C ASN A 362 -13.22 -13.09 2.91
N LEU A 363 -13.09 -13.58 1.66
CA LEU A 363 -11.82 -14.10 1.15
C LEU A 363 -10.69 -13.05 1.14
N LEU A 364 -10.99 -11.81 0.73
CA LEU A 364 -10.01 -10.72 0.73
C LEU A 364 -9.53 -10.39 2.14
N VAL A 365 -10.45 -10.35 3.12
CA VAL A 365 -10.09 -10.09 4.52
C VAL A 365 -9.31 -11.26 5.12
N GLU A 366 -9.72 -12.51 4.87
CA GLU A 366 -8.97 -13.69 5.33
C GLU A 366 -7.54 -13.71 4.80
N LEU A 367 -7.36 -13.40 3.51
CA LEU A 367 -6.03 -13.27 2.90
C LEU A 367 -5.22 -12.14 3.55
N ALA A 368 -5.83 -10.96 3.74
CA ALA A 368 -5.18 -9.84 4.39
C ALA A 368 -4.79 -10.16 5.85
N ALA A 369 -5.65 -10.85 6.59
CA ALA A 369 -5.40 -11.28 7.96
C ALA A 369 -4.21 -12.25 8.03
N VAL A 370 -4.14 -13.25 7.13
CA VAL A 370 -3.01 -14.18 7.04
C VAL A 370 -1.70 -13.43 6.77
N LEU A 371 -1.71 -12.43 5.89
CA LEU A 371 -0.52 -11.62 5.59
C LEU A 371 -0.09 -10.76 6.79
N ILE A 372 -1.03 -10.07 7.44
CA ILE A 372 -0.75 -9.18 8.58
C ILE A 372 -0.25 -9.99 9.78
N LEU A 373 -0.94 -11.08 10.13
CA LEU A 373 -0.55 -11.96 11.23
C LEU A 373 0.77 -12.67 10.93
N GLY A 374 0.92 -13.19 9.71
CA GLY A 374 2.15 -13.84 9.24
C GLY A 374 3.38 -12.93 9.34
N GLY A 375 3.24 -11.64 9.00
CA GLY A 375 4.30 -10.65 9.20
C GLY A 375 4.69 -10.45 10.66
N LYS A 376 3.73 -10.39 11.60
CA LYS A 376 4.01 -10.27 13.03
C LYS A 376 4.70 -11.52 13.59
N PHE A 377 4.21 -12.72 13.24
CA PHE A 377 4.86 -13.98 13.62
C PHE A 377 6.29 -14.09 13.07
N THR A 378 6.53 -13.60 11.86
CA THR A 378 7.85 -13.53 11.24
C THR A 378 8.84 -12.72 12.09
N PHE A 379 8.44 -11.56 12.61
CA PHE A 379 9.32 -10.75 13.47
C PHE A 379 9.62 -11.42 14.81
N ILE A 380 8.64 -12.11 15.41
CA ILE A 380 8.86 -12.90 16.63
C ILE A 380 9.87 -14.01 16.37
N LEU A 381 9.73 -14.73 15.27
CA LEU A 381 10.66 -15.79 14.86
C LEU A 381 12.07 -15.24 14.66
N PHE A 382 12.22 -14.09 14.00
CA PHE A 382 13.52 -13.45 13.79
C PHE A 382 14.18 -12.97 15.08
N SER A 383 13.40 -12.40 16.00
CA SER A 383 13.90 -12.03 17.33
C SER A 383 14.45 -13.24 18.09
N TRP A 384 13.68 -14.33 18.13
CA TRP A 384 14.10 -15.58 18.74
C TRP A 384 15.37 -16.15 18.09
N LEU A 385 15.41 -16.19 16.75
CA LEU A 385 16.51 -16.75 15.99
C LEU A 385 17.80 -15.93 16.16
N SER A 386 17.70 -14.60 16.18
CA SER A 386 18.83 -13.70 16.41
C SER A 386 19.54 -14.00 17.74
N VAL A 387 18.78 -14.18 18.82
CA VAL A 387 19.33 -14.53 20.15
C VAL A 387 19.99 -15.91 20.12
N LYS A 388 19.39 -16.90 19.45
CA LYS A 388 19.95 -18.26 19.35
C LYS A 388 21.19 -18.34 18.46
N LEU A 389 21.32 -17.46 17.47
CA LEU A 389 22.47 -17.41 16.57
C LEU A 389 23.65 -16.59 17.11
N ALA A 390 23.45 -15.72 18.10
CA ALA A 390 24.52 -14.92 18.70
C ALA A 390 25.77 -15.73 19.12
N PRO A 391 25.67 -16.87 19.84
CA PRO A 391 26.84 -17.66 20.25
C PRO A 391 27.41 -18.55 19.15
N VAL A 392 26.77 -18.63 17.98
CA VAL A 392 27.14 -19.54 16.90
C VAL A 392 28.30 -18.95 16.08
N SER A 393 29.17 -19.79 15.51
CA SER A 393 30.27 -19.34 14.64
C SER A 393 29.75 -18.68 13.36
N PHE A 394 30.50 -17.69 12.84
CA PHE A 394 30.07 -16.92 11.67
C PHE A 394 29.67 -17.77 10.46
N PHE A 395 30.47 -18.78 10.10
CA PHE A 395 30.16 -19.67 8.96
C PHE A 395 28.87 -20.47 9.16
N LEU A 396 28.62 -20.96 10.37
CA LEU A 396 27.40 -21.68 10.67
C LEU A 396 26.18 -20.73 10.69
N VAL A 397 26.37 -19.48 11.15
CA VAL A 397 25.36 -18.42 11.02
C VAL A 397 25.00 -18.18 9.55
N LEU A 398 25.97 -18.09 8.63
CA LEU A 398 25.68 -17.94 7.19
C LEU A 398 24.85 -19.11 6.66
N ALA A 399 25.22 -20.35 6.99
CA ALA A 399 24.49 -21.54 6.55
C ALA A 399 23.05 -21.56 7.09
N LEU A 400 22.86 -21.20 8.36
CA LEU A 400 21.53 -21.16 9.00
C LEU A 400 20.67 -20.02 8.44
N VAL A 401 21.23 -18.82 8.26
CA VAL A 401 20.52 -17.68 7.64
C VAL A 401 20.11 -18.02 6.21
N PHE A 402 20.96 -18.70 5.45
CA PHE A 402 20.64 -19.18 4.10
C PHE A 402 19.48 -20.19 4.12
N ALA A 403 19.54 -21.20 4.99
CA ALA A 403 18.51 -22.24 5.09
C ALA A 403 17.14 -21.65 5.52
N VAL A 404 17.15 -20.79 6.54
CA VAL A 404 15.96 -20.08 7.01
C VAL A 404 15.40 -19.16 5.92
N GLY A 405 16.27 -18.40 5.26
CA GLY A 405 15.88 -17.54 4.14
C GLY A 405 15.19 -18.32 3.03
N CYS A 406 15.76 -19.45 2.60
CA CYS A 406 15.15 -20.32 1.60
C CYS A 406 13.77 -20.85 2.04
N ALA A 407 13.66 -21.34 3.28
CA ALA A 407 12.38 -21.82 3.80
C ALA A 407 11.32 -20.71 3.84
N MET A 408 11.71 -19.51 4.25
CA MET A 408 10.82 -18.36 4.36
C MET A 408 10.34 -17.84 3.01
N PHE A 409 11.20 -17.77 2.00
CA PHE A 409 10.76 -17.42 0.65
C PHE A 409 9.77 -18.44 0.05
N LEU A 410 9.80 -19.71 0.48
CA LEU A 410 8.83 -20.72 0.02
C LEU A 410 7.45 -20.55 0.66
N LEU A 411 7.31 -19.74 1.71
CA LEU A 411 6.06 -19.47 2.40
C LEU A 411 5.38 -18.20 1.84
N PRO A 412 4.19 -18.31 1.23
CA PRO A 412 3.49 -17.16 0.66
C PRO A 412 3.28 -15.96 1.61
N PRO A 413 2.99 -16.16 2.92
CA PRO A 413 2.73 -15.04 3.82
C PRO A 413 3.96 -14.24 4.24
N VAL A 414 5.17 -14.72 3.94
CA VAL A 414 6.40 -14.11 4.45
C VAL A 414 6.88 -12.99 3.52
N PRO A 415 7.04 -11.76 4.01
CA PRO A 415 7.64 -10.69 3.22
C PRO A 415 9.16 -10.92 3.08
N GLY A 416 9.61 -11.08 1.85
CA GLY A 416 11.00 -11.22 1.46
C GLY A 416 11.92 -10.06 1.88
N SER A 417 11.40 -8.84 1.95
CA SER A 417 12.11 -7.68 2.53
C SER A 417 12.55 -7.95 3.97
N ALA A 418 11.70 -8.60 4.77
CA ALA A 418 12.02 -8.95 6.14
C ALA A 418 13.13 -10.00 6.22
N VAL A 419 13.22 -10.91 5.24
CA VAL A 419 14.32 -11.88 5.14
C VAL A 419 15.65 -11.18 4.83
N TYR A 420 15.68 -10.23 3.89
CA TYR A 420 16.91 -9.47 3.58
C TYR A 420 17.36 -8.60 4.75
N MET A 421 16.40 -7.96 5.44
CA MET A 421 16.66 -7.16 6.63
C MET A 421 17.17 -8.03 7.78
N PHE A 422 16.58 -9.21 7.99
CA PHE A 422 17.08 -10.20 8.96
C PHE A 422 18.51 -10.62 8.64
N ALA A 423 18.81 -10.92 7.37
CA ALA A 423 20.16 -11.26 6.94
C ALA A 423 21.15 -10.13 7.25
N GLY A 424 20.76 -8.87 6.98
CA GLY A 424 21.53 -7.69 7.35
C GLY A 424 21.80 -7.58 8.85
N ILE A 425 20.76 -7.77 9.68
CA ILE A 425 20.88 -7.67 11.15
C ILE A 425 21.83 -8.72 11.70
N VAL A 426 21.62 -9.99 11.32
CA VAL A 426 22.37 -11.11 11.90
C VAL A 426 23.80 -11.15 11.36
N ILE A 427 23.98 -11.02 10.04
CA ILE A 427 25.30 -11.12 9.42
C ILE A 427 26.10 -9.84 9.65
N GLY A 428 25.48 -8.67 9.49
CA GLY A 428 26.11 -7.38 9.78
C GLY A 428 26.49 -7.24 11.25
N GLY A 429 25.62 -7.67 12.17
CA GLY A 429 25.91 -7.69 13.60
C GLY A 429 27.04 -8.65 13.95
N LYS A 430 27.01 -9.88 13.41
CA LYS A 430 28.06 -10.88 13.69
C LYS A 430 29.41 -10.47 13.09
N ALA A 431 29.43 -9.93 11.87
CA ALA A 431 30.67 -9.52 11.21
C ALA A 431 31.44 -8.46 12.00
N GLN A 432 30.75 -7.56 12.71
CA GLN A 432 31.39 -6.56 13.59
C GLN A 432 32.14 -7.20 14.77
N THR A 433 31.71 -8.38 15.23
CA THR A 433 32.38 -9.11 16.33
C THR A 433 33.50 -10.03 15.86
N GLU A 434 33.60 -10.27 14.55
CA GLU A 434 34.62 -11.13 13.94
C GLU A 434 35.84 -10.30 13.53
N ALA A 435 37.04 -10.84 13.73
CA ALA A 435 38.30 -10.16 13.42
C ALA A 435 38.75 -10.37 11.96
N PHE A 436 37.87 -10.10 10.98
CA PHE A 436 38.25 -10.21 9.55
C PHE A 436 39.34 -9.20 9.18
N THR A 437 39.22 -7.99 9.69
CA THR A 437 40.21 -6.91 9.59
C THR A 437 40.37 -6.23 10.94
N SER A 438 41.43 -5.45 11.10
CA SER A 438 41.65 -4.58 12.27
C SER A 438 40.70 -3.38 12.33
N ASN A 439 39.93 -3.10 11.26
CA ASN A 439 39.03 -1.96 11.19
C ASN A 439 37.56 -2.41 11.33
N ALA A 440 36.92 -2.00 12.44
CA ALA A 440 35.53 -2.35 12.74
C ALA A 440 34.53 -1.88 11.66
N ASP A 441 34.75 -0.71 11.06
CA ASP A 441 33.90 -0.21 9.97
C ASP A 441 34.07 -1.04 8.69
N ALA A 442 35.29 -1.51 8.41
CA ALA A 442 35.52 -2.41 7.28
C ALA A 442 34.80 -3.74 7.49
N ASN A 443 34.84 -4.30 8.71
CA ASN A 443 34.13 -5.53 9.04
C ASN A 443 32.61 -5.39 8.90
N PHE A 444 32.05 -4.22 9.27
CA PHE A 444 30.64 -3.89 9.03
C PHE A 444 30.27 -3.97 7.54
N TRP A 445 31.01 -3.27 6.68
CA TRP A 445 30.72 -3.26 5.23
C TRP A 445 30.92 -4.62 4.58
N ILE A 446 31.93 -5.39 5.03
CA ILE A 446 32.11 -6.79 4.62
C ILE A 446 30.86 -7.60 4.98
N GLY A 447 30.34 -7.45 6.21
CA GLY A 447 29.09 -8.09 6.65
C GLY A 447 27.89 -7.72 5.77
N VAL A 448 27.74 -6.44 5.40
CA VAL A 448 26.68 -5.98 4.49
C VAL A 448 26.77 -6.66 3.13
N VAL A 449 27.97 -6.71 2.54
CA VAL A 449 28.19 -7.33 1.23
C VAL A 449 27.93 -8.84 1.29
N ILE A 450 28.46 -9.54 2.29
CA ILE A 450 28.20 -10.97 2.49
C ILE A 450 26.70 -11.22 2.65
N GLY A 451 26.02 -10.44 3.48
CA GLY A 451 24.58 -10.56 3.69
C GLY A 451 23.78 -10.34 2.40
N ALA A 452 24.16 -9.35 1.58
CA ALA A 452 23.46 -9.03 0.34
C ALA A 452 23.66 -10.13 -0.71
N VAL A 453 24.89 -10.65 -0.83
CA VAL A 453 25.22 -11.78 -1.72
C VAL A 453 24.49 -13.04 -1.26
N LEU A 454 24.52 -13.36 0.04
CA LEU A 454 23.80 -14.51 0.58
C LEU A 454 22.29 -14.39 0.36
N GLY A 455 21.73 -13.19 0.55
CA GLY A 455 20.33 -12.88 0.25
C GLY A 455 19.98 -13.12 -1.22
N LEU A 456 20.86 -12.74 -2.15
CA LEU A 456 20.70 -13.02 -3.58
C LEU A 456 20.73 -14.51 -3.88
N VAL A 457 21.68 -15.26 -3.31
CA VAL A 457 21.77 -16.71 -3.52
C VAL A 457 20.53 -17.41 -2.96
N ALA A 458 20.13 -17.08 -1.73
CA ALA A 458 18.92 -17.61 -1.11
C ALA A 458 17.67 -17.30 -1.95
N LYS A 459 17.58 -16.08 -2.48
CA LYS A 459 16.51 -15.66 -3.37
C LYS A 459 16.44 -16.51 -4.64
N LEU A 460 17.54 -16.66 -5.36
CA LEU A 460 17.57 -17.42 -6.61
C LEU A 460 17.25 -18.90 -6.38
N VAL A 461 17.76 -19.49 -5.31
CA VAL A 461 17.43 -20.88 -4.92
C VAL A 461 15.95 -21.01 -4.56
N ALA A 462 15.40 -20.04 -3.83
CA ALA A 462 13.97 -20.02 -3.54
C ALA A 462 13.10 -19.87 -4.79
N CYS A 463 13.51 -19.06 -5.77
CA CYS A 463 12.83 -18.97 -7.07
C CYS A 463 12.78 -20.33 -7.79
N VAL A 464 13.85 -21.13 -7.71
CA VAL A 464 13.84 -22.52 -8.23
C VAL A 464 12.87 -23.40 -7.45
N GLY A 465 12.85 -23.30 -6.12
CA GLY A 465 11.90 -24.04 -5.27
C GLY A 465 10.43 -23.67 -5.55
N GLN A 466 10.13 -22.37 -5.62
CA GLN A 466 8.82 -21.82 -5.98
C GLN A 466 8.41 -22.26 -7.40
N TYR A 467 9.33 -22.23 -8.36
CA TYR A 467 9.11 -22.76 -9.70
C TYR A 467 8.75 -24.26 -9.65
N PHE A 468 9.48 -25.07 -8.88
CA PHE A 468 9.21 -26.51 -8.77
C PHE A 468 7.83 -26.79 -8.16
N ILE A 469 7.43 -26.04 -7.12
CA ILE A 469 6.07 -26.05 -6.58
C ILE A 469 5.06 -25.76 -7.70
N GLY A 470 5.29 -24.68 -8.46
CA GLY A 470 4.48 -24.31 -9.60
C GLY A 470 4.39 -25.40 -10.67
N TYR A 471 5.51 -26.06 -11.00
CA TYR A 471 5.55 -27.13 -11.99
C TYR A 471 4.72 -28.34 -11.56
N LEU A 472 4.78 -28.72 -10.27
CA LEU A 472 3.95 -29.80 -9.73
C LEU A 472 2.47 -29.43 -9.69
N LEU A 473 2.15 -28.23 -9.20
CA LEU A 473 0.78 -27.71 -9.15
C LEU A 473 0.19 -27.53 -10.55
N GLY A 474 1.01 -27.14 -11.52
CA GLY A 474 0.66 -26.98 -12.92
C GLY A 474 0.29 -28.30 -13.61
N LYS A 475 0.47 -29.47 -12.98
CA LYS A 475 -0.10 -30.74 -13.49
C LYS A 475 -1.59 -30.87 -13.21
N ASN A 476 -2.13 -30.11 -12.26
CA ASN A 476 -3.54 -30.18 -11.88
C ASN A 476 -4.37 -29.14 -12.67
N VAL A 477 -5.29 -29.63 -13.50
CA VAL A 477 -6.19 -28.79 -14.33
C VAL A 477 -7.02 -27.81 -13.48
N LYS A 478 -7.39 -28.18 -12.24
CA LYS A 478 -8.11 -27.26 -11.33
C LYS A 478 -7.25 -26.08 -10.91
N VAL A 479 -5.95 -26.29 -10.70
CA VAL A 479 -5.01 -25.23 -10.34
C VAL A 479 -4.72 -24.36 -11.56
N GLN A 480 -4.49 -24.96 -12.72
CA GLN A 480 -4.35 -24.23 -13.98
C GLN A 480 -5.56 -23.30 -14.25
N LYS A 481 -6.78 -23.80 -14.01
CA LYS A 481 -8.02 -23.03 -14.10
C LYS A 481 -8.08 -21.88 -13.09
N LEU A 482 -7.68 -22.13 -11.83
CA LEU A 482 -7.65 -21.11 -10.78
C LEU A 482 -6.71 -19.94 -11.14
N ILE A 483 -5.56 -20.28 -11.72
CA ILE A 483 -4.54 -19.32 -12.17
C ILE A 483 -4.95 -18.65 -13.50
N GLY A 484 -5.87 -19.25 -14.24
CA GLY A 484 -6.36 -18.73 -15.51
C GLY A 484 -5.28 -18.77 -16.59
N VAL A 485 -4.59 -19.91 -16.76
CA VAL A 485 -3.57 -20.10 -17.81
C VAL A 485 -4.14 -19.91 -19.23
N ASP A 486 -5.45 -20.08 -19.39
CA ASP A 486 -6.22 -19.85 -20.60
C ASP A 486 -6.64 -18.39 -20.82
N THR A 487 -6.41 -17.50 -19.84
CA THR A 487 -6.78 -16.09 -19.95
C THR A 487 -5.76 -15.28 -20.75
N VAL A 488 -6.24 -14.24 -21.43
CA VAL A 488 -5.41 -13.33 -22.24
C VAL A 488 -4.30 -12.67 -21.41
N PHE A 489 -4.59 -12.33 -20.15
CA PHE A 489 -3.62 -11.70 -19.24
C PHE A 489 -2.43 -12.63 -18.95
N THR A 490 -2.69 -13.87 -18.51
CA THR A 490 -1.64 -14.85 -18.21
C THR A 490 -0.85 -15.23 -19.45
N ARG A 491 -1.51 -15.33 -20.61
CA ARG A 491 -0.85 -15.59 -21.90
C ARG A 491 0.02 -14.43 -22.37
N ALA A 492 -0.38 -13.18 -22.10
CA ALA A 492 0.45 -12.01 -22.39
C ALA A 492 1.72 -12.03 -21.52
N MET A 493 1.59 -12.33 -20.23
CA MET A 493 2.73 -12.53 -19.33
C MET A 493 3.65 -13.65 -19.83
N GLU A 494 3.10 -14.80 -20.17
CA GLU A 494 3.82 -15.93 -20.76
C GLU A 494 4.60 -15.52 -22.01
N LYS A 495 3.93 -14.82 -22.94
CA LYS A 495 4.55 -14.34 -24.18
C LYS A 495 5.74 -13.42 -23.90
N ILE A 496 5.65 -12.54 -22.90
CA ILE A 496 6.76 -11.65 -22.49
C ILE A 496 7.90 -12.44 -21.87
N LEU A 497 7.58 -13.36 -20.95
CA LEU A 497 8.57 -14.17 -20.25
C LEU A 497 9.24 -15.22 -21.17
N ASN A 498 8.63 -15.59 -22.29
CA ASN A 498 9.25 -16.46 -23.29
C ASN A 498 10.12 -15.71 -24.33
N GLN A 499 10.15 -14.37 -24.31
CA GLN A 499 10.99 -13.62 -25.27
C GLN A 499 12.48 -13.93 -25.08
N LYS A 500 13.21 -14.11 -26.18
CA LYS A 500 14.66 -14.29 -26.14
C LYS A 500 15.33 -13.02 -25.58
N GLY A 501 16.36 -13.23 -24.75
CA GLY A 501 17.12 -12.16 -24.10
C GLY A 501 16.41 -11.53 -22.88
N MET A 502 17.07 -10.51 -22.32
CA MET A 502 16.65 -9.82 -21.09
C MET A 502 15.97 -8.49 -21.39
N LYS A 503 14.79 -8.55 -21.99
CA LYS A 503 14.00 -7.36 -22.27
C LYS A 503 13.41 -6.76 -21.00
N LEU A 504 13.22 -5.44 -21.01
CA LEU A 504 12.75 -4.68 -19.85
C LEU A 504 11.45 -5.24 -19.27
N GLY A 505 10.45 -5.59 -20.10
CA GLY A 505 9.19 -6.16 -19.62
C GLY A 505 9.33 -7.50 -18.90
N LYS A 506 10.27 -8.36 -19.33
CA LYS A 506 10.58 -9.64 -18.65
C LYS A 506 11.18 -9.38 -17.27
N VAL A 507 12.19 -8.51 -17.20
CA VAL A 507 12.82 -8.13 -15.92
C VAL A 507 11.79 -7.48 -14.99
N ALA A 508 10.97 -6.58 -15.52
CA ALA A 508 9.96 -5.87 -14.74
C ALA A 508 8.93 -6.82 -14.13
N ILE A 509 8.46 -7.85 -14.84
CA ILE A 509 7.55 -8.86 -14.29
C ILE A 509 8.22 -9.63 -13.15
N LEU A 510 9.46 -10.08 -13.35
CA LEU A 510 10.19 -10.92 -12.40
C LEU A 510 10.66 -10.15 -11.15
N VAL A 511 10.89 -8.85 -11.26
CA VAL A 511 11.34 -7.99 -10.15
C VAL A 511 10.17 -7.27 -9.48
N GLY A 512 9.22 -6.74 -10.27
CA GLY A 512 8.12 -5.91 -9.79
C GLY A 512 6.93 -6.71 -9.24
N GLY A 513 6.67 -7.90 -9.78
CA GLY A 513 5.55 -8.71 -9.30
C GLY A 513 5.79 -9.34 -7.92
N PRO A 514 4.72 -9.78 -7.22
CA PRO A 514 4.86 -10.51 -5.96
C PRO A 514 5.67 -11.80 -6.17
N ASP A 515 6.76 -11.93 -5.43
CA ASP A 515 7.77 -12.96 -5.67
C ASP A 515 7.21 -14.38 -5.77
N TRP A 516 6.50 -14.82 -4.72
CA TRP A 516 5.99 -16.19 -4.66
C TRP A 516 4.98 -16.47 -5.78
N PRO A 517 3.92 -15.65 -5.98
CA PRO A 517 2.99 -15.85 -7.09
C PRO A 517 3.66 -15.87 -8.47
N ILE A 518 4.63 -14.99 -8.74
CA ILE A 518 5.28 -14.92 -10.05
C ILE A 518 6.13 -16.16 -10.32
N SER A 519 6.98 -16.56 -9.37
CA SER A 519 7.85 -17.74 -9.55
C SER A 519 7.05 -19.05 -9.66
N VAL A 520 5.98 -19.20 -8.86
CA VAL A 520 5.06 -20.35 -8.97
C VAL A 520 4.34 -20.32 -10.32
N THR A 521 3.90 -19.16 -10.79
CA THR A 521 3.27 -19.02 -12.12
C THR A 521 4.25 -19.39 -13.23
N CYS A 522 5.53 -19.01 -13.12
CA CYS A 522 6.56 -19.43 -14.08
C CYS A 522 6.71 -20.95 -14.14
N GLY A 523 6.59 -21.63 -12.99
CA GLY A 523 6.57 -23.09 -12.90
C GLY A 523 5.34 -23.72 -13.56
N ILE A 524 4.16 -23.16 -13.32
CA ILE A 524 2.90 -23.62 -13.93
C ILE A 524 2.96 -23.51 -15.45
N LEU A 525 3.51 -22.41 -15.96
CA LEU A 525 3.72 -22.13 -17.38
C LEU A 525 4.96 -22.84 -17.96
N LYS A 526 5.71 -23.59 -17.15
CA LYS A 526 6.88 -24.39 -17.56
C LYS A 526 7.95 -23.55 -18.28
N LEU A 527 8.18 -22.33 -17.82
CA LEU A 527 9.16 -21.41 -18.42
C LEU A 527 10.60 -21.86 -18.21
N ASN A 528 11.52 -21.36 -19.03
CA ASN A 528 12.95 -21.69 -18.91
C ASN A 528 13.56 -21.10 -17.63
N ILE A 529 13.96 -21.97 -16.69
CA ILE A 529 14.47 -21.56 -15.36
C ILE A 529 15.70 -20.63 -15.46
N PRO A 530 16.78 -20.95 -16.22
CA PRO A 530 17.93 -20.04 -16.33
C PRO A 530 17.56 -18.63 -16.78
N SER A 531 16.66 -18.50 -17.77
CA SER A 531 16.19 -17.19 -18.22
C SER A 531 15.40 -16.45 -17.14
N MET A 532 14.63 -17.15 -16.30
CA MET A 532 13.89 -16.52 -15.21
C MET A 532 14.85 -16.05 -14.11
N LEU A 533 15.80 -16.88 -13.70
CA LEU A 533 16.81 -16.51 -12.70
C LEU A 533 17.65 -15.31 -13.15
N LEU A 534 18.09 -15.29 -14.41
CA LEU A 534 18.81 -14.15 -14.99
C LEU A 534 17.97 -12.86 -14.95
N GLY A 535 16.65 -12.98 -15.17
CA GLY A 535 15.72 -11.86 -15.06
C GLY A 535 15.39 -11.39 -13.66
N THR A 536 15.59 -12.24 -12.67
CA THR A 536 15.44 -11.89 -11.27
C THR A 536 16.68 -11.17 -10.73
N LEU A 537 17.88 -11.34 -11.30
CA LEU A 537 19.13 -10.72 -10.80
C LEU A 537 19.01 -9.21 -10.45
N PRO A 538 18.33 -8.36 -11.24
CA PRO A 538 18.21 -6.93 -10.92
C PRO A 538 17.48 -6.64 -9.60
N VAL A 539 16.77 -7.62 -9.01
CA VAL A 539 16.21 -7.53 -7.65
C VAL A 539 17.28 -7.23 -6.61
N PHE A 540 18.54 -7.59 -6.89
CA PHE A 540 19.68 -7.26 -6.05
C PHE A 540 19.75 -5.76 -5.76
N PHE A 541 19.69 -4.94 -6.80
CA PHE A 541 19.74 -3.48 -6.69
C PHE A 541 18.40 -2.89 -6.25
N ALA A 542 17.28 -3.46 -6.70
CA ALA A 542 15.96 -2.94 -6.40
C ALA A 542 15.52 -3.17 -4.95
N SER A 543 15.94 -4.26 -4.31
CA SER A 543 15.43 -4.65 -2.98
C SER A 543 16.48 -5.29 -2.07
N ILE A 544 17.29 -6.24 -2.54
CA ILE A 544 18.16 -7.03 -1.62
C ILE A 544 19.22 -6.16 -0.95
N ALA A 545 20.03 -5.46 -1.74
CA ALA A 545 21.09 -4.60 -1.23
C ALA A 545 20.56 -3.49 -0.30
N PRO A 546 19.52 -2.69 -0.67
CA PRO A 546 19.02 -1.66 0.22
C PRO A 546 18.41 -2.22 1.49
N GLN A 547 17.66 -3.33 1.44
CA GLN A 547 17.04 -3.92 2.64
C GLN A 547 18.06 -4.61 3.55
N THR A 548 19.10 -5.22 2.99
CA THR A 548 20.21 -5.77 3.77
C THR A 548 21.00 -4.66 4.45
N LEU A 549 21.27 -3.56 3.74
CA LEU A 549 21.92 -2.38 4.32
C LEU A 549 21.09 -1.83 5.48
N VAL A 550 19.78 -1.64 5.28
CA VAL A 550 18.85 -1.23 6.33
C VAL A 550 18.95 -2.14 7.56
N GLY A 551 18.90 -3.46 7.38
CA GLY A 551 19.03 -4.42 8.47
C GLY A 551 20.38 -4.33 9.19
N ALA A 552 21.49 -4.24 8.44
CA ALA A 552 22.82 -4.12 9.02
C ALA A 552 22.96 -2.82 9.82
N LEU A 553 22.44 -1.71 9.31
CA LEU A 553 22.42 -0.43 10.03
C LEU A 553 21.63 -0.49 11.33
N MET A 554 20.57 -1.29 11.40
CA MET A 554 19.83 -1.54 12.65
C MET A 554 20.64 -2.36 13.67
N SER A 555 21.66 -3.11 13.22
CA SER A 555 22.54 -3.89 14.10
C SER A 555 23.77 -3.13 14.58
N LYS A 556 24.12 -2.01 13.94
CA LYS A 556 25.25 -1.18 14.37
C LYS A 556 24.88 -0.51 15.70
N GLN A 557 25.61 -0.82 16.77
CA GLN A 557 25.49 -0.08 18.02
C GLN A 557 26.16 1.28 17.81
N THR A 558 25.35 2.31 17.58
CA THR A 558 25.82 3.66 17.29
C THR A 558 25.67 4.54 18.52
N THR A 559 26.67 5.35 18.82
CA THR A 559 26.51 6.56 19.66
C THR A 559 25.45 7.48 19.01
N GLU A 560 24.79 8.36 19.78
CA GLU A 560 23.70 9.20 19.27
C GLU A 560 24.08 10.02 18.02
N GLU A 561 25.35 10.40 17.86
CA GLU A 561 25.88 11.12 16.68
C GLU A 561 25.79 10.27 15.40
N ASP A 562 26.13 8.99 15.47
CA ASP A 562 26.06 8.05 14.35
C ASP A 562 24.62 7.63 14.03
N GLU A 563 23.75 7.50 15.05
CA GLU A 563 22.34 7.10 14.88
C GLU A 563 21.59 8.03 13.90
N SER A 564 22.03 9.28 13.82
CA SER A 564 21.46 10.36 13.00
C SER A 564 21.64 10.10 11.50
N PHE A 565 22.90 9.95 11.05
CA PHE A 565 23.22 9.70 9.63
C PHE A 565 22.63 8.36 9.17
N TRP A 566 22.78 7.31 9.99
CA TRP A 566 22.33 5.97 9.63
C TRP A 566 20.81 5.82 9.60
N SER A 567 20.07 6.56 10.44
CA SER A 567 18.61 6.64 10.35
C SER A 567 18.14 7.30 9.05
N ALA A 568 18.82 8.37 8.61
CA ALA A 568 18.54 9.02 7.33
C ALA A 568 18.82 8.08 6.15
N VAL A 569 19.96 7.38 6.16
CA VAL A 569 20.32 6.37 5.15
C VAL A 569 19.33 5.21 5.13
N ASN A 570 18.85 4.76 6.29
CA ASN A 570 17.82 3.72 6.41
C ASN A 570 16.49 4.17 5.77
N ALA A 571 16.02 5.37 6.10
CA ALA A 571 14.82 5.95 5.51
C ALA A 571 14.94 6.11 3.98
N ALA A 572 16.06 6.65 3.51
CA ALA A 572 16.34 6.81 2.07
C ALA A 572 16.38 5.46 1.34
N SER A 573 17.04 4.45 1.92
CA SER A 573 17.13 3.09 1.36
C SER A 573 15.77 2.42 1.29
N THR A 574 14.92 2.63 2.29
CA THR A 574 13.54 2.14 2.32
C THR A 574 12.69 2.80 1.22
N CYS A 575 12.76 4.13 1.09
CA CYS A 575 12.08 4.87 0.04
C CYS A 575 12.54 4.44 -1.36
N LEU A 576 13.86 4.26 -1.55
CA LEU A 576 14.44 3.82 -2.82
C LEU A 576 13.94 2.42 -3.19
N ALA A 577 13.95 1.47 -2.26
CA ALA A 577 13.48 0.12 -2.50
C ALA A 577 11.99 0.09 -2.86
N ALA A 578 11.14 0.81 -2.11
CA ALA A 578 9.71 0.88 -2.41
C ALA A 578 9.42 1.59 -3.74
N GLY A 579 10.15 2.67 -4.05
CA GLY A 579 10.06 3.37 -5.34
C GLY A 579 10.50 2.50 -6.52
N ALA A 580 11.61 1.79 -6.40
CA ALA A 580 12.11 0.86 -7.41
C ALA A 580 11.13 -0.29 -7.66
N GLN A 581 10.54 -0.86 -6.59
CA GLN A 581 9.53 -1.90 -6.69
C GLN A 581 8.26 -1.40 -7.39
N ALA A 582 7.77 -0.21 -7.04
CA ALA A 582 6.60 0.40 -7.67
C ALA A 582 6.83 0.71 -9.15
N ALA A 583 8.02 1.22 -9.50
CA ALA A 583 8.41 1.47 -10.88
C ALA A 583 8.52 0.17 -11.70
N ALA A 584 9.12 -0.89 -11.15
CA ALA A 584 9.19 -2.19 -11.81
C ALA A 584 7.78 -2.78 -12.04
N SER A 585 6.89 -2.68 -11.05
CA SER A 585 5.50 -3.13 -11.16
C SER A 585 4.73 -2.37 -12.25
N LEU A 586 4.95 -1.05 -12.33
CA LEU A 586 4.36 -0.21 -13.37
C LEU A 586 4.81 -0.62 -14.78
N ILE A 587 6.13 -0.80 -14.97
CA ILE A 587 6.70 -1.24 -16.25
C ILE A 587 6.21 -2.65 -16.62
N ALA A 588 6.04 -3.53 -15.64
CA ALA A 588 5.48 -4.86 -15.83
C ALA A 588 4.05 -4.78 -16.36
N MET A 589 3.20 -4.01 -15.69
CA MET A 589 1.80 -3.84 -16.09
C MET A 589 1.69 -3.18 -17.46
N GLN A 590 2.48 -2.14 -17.74
CA GLN A 590 2.54 -1.51 -19.05
C GLN A 590 2.93 -2.51 -20.13
N SER A 591 3.97 -3.32 -19.89
CA SER A 591 4.43 -4.32 -20.86
C SER A 591 3.35 -5.37 -21.13
N ILE A 592 2.64 -5.82 -20.08
CA ILE A 592 1.53 -6.76 -20.20
C ILE A 592 0.41 -6.15 -21.03
N THR A 593 -0.05 -4.94 -20.68
CA THR A 593 -1.12 -4.25 -21.40
C THR A 593 -0.77 -4.03 -22.87
N SER A 594 0.42 -3.52 -23.18
CA SER A 594 0.85 -3.33 -24.58
C SER A 594 0.96 -4.65 -25.34
N THR A 595 1.30 -5.76 -24.67
CA THR A 595 1.31 -7.09 -25.27
C THR A 595 -0.11 -7.59 -25.54
N ILE A 596 -1.04 -7.34 -24.62
CA ILE A 596 -2.47 -7.65 -24.81
C ILE A 596 -3.00 -6.87 -26.01
N GLU A 597 -2.77 -5.56 -26.10
CA GLU A 597 -3.25 -4.74 -27.21
C GLU A 597 -2.72 -5.22 -28.56
N LYS A 598 -1.40 -5.49 -28.64
CA LYS A 598 -0.74 -5.88 -29.87
C LYS A 598 -1.11 -7.29 -30.33
N TYR A 599 -1.30 -8.23 -29.41
CA TYR A 599 -1.49 -9.65 -29.72
C TYR A 599 -2.84 -10.20 -29.25
N HIS A 600 -3.82 -9.36 -28.93
CA HIS A 600 -5.12 -9.77 -28.37
C HIS A 600 -5.75 -10.94 -29.13
N ASP A 601 -5.76 -10.84 -30.45
CA ASP A 601 -6.46 -11.79 -31.31
C ASP A 601 -5.73 -13.14 -31.39
N GLU A 602 -4.39 -13.15 -31.23
CA GLU A 602 -3.59 -14.37 -31.06
C GLU A 602 -3.78 -14.95 -29.65
N LEU A 603 -3.72 -14.09 -28.62
CA LEU A 603 -3.79 -14.48 -27.21
C LEU A 603 -5.17 -14.97 -26.78
N SER A 604 -6.23 -14.63 -27.52
CA SER A 604 -7.61 -15.05 -27.24
C SER A 604 -8.00 -16.37 -27.90
N GLN A 605 -7.21 -16.88 -28.84
CA GLN A 605 -7.48 -18.17 -29.50
C GLN A 605 -7.38 -19.33 -28.49
N GLU A 606 -8.28 -20.32 -28.60
CA GLU A 606 -8.16 -21.55 -27.81
C GLU A 606 -6.86 -22.29 -28.22
N ARG A 607 -6.10 -22.76 -27.23
CA ARG A 607 -4.88 -23.54 -27.45
C ARG A 607 -5.11 -24.98 -26.99
N GLU A 608 -4.61 -25.94 -27.75
CA GLU A 608 -4.82 -27.37 -27.45
C GLU A 608 -4.27 -27.75 -26.07
N GLU A 609 -3.13 -27.18 -25.67
CA GLU A 609 -2.52 -27.37 -24.35
C GLU A 609 -3.42 -26.96 -23.17
N HIS A 610 -4.35 -26.02 -23.38
CA HIS A 610 -5.30 -25.56 -22.36
C HIS A 610 -6.71 -26.09 -22.60
N ARG A 611 -6.91 -27.02 -23.54
CA ARG A 611 -8.22 -27.59 -23.86
C ARG A 611 -8.87 -28.25 -22.66
N GLN A 612 -8.10 -28.97 -21.84
CA GLN A 612 -8.62 -29.59 -20.62
C GLN A 612 -9.12 -28.55 -19.60
N VAL A 613 -8.48 -27.38 -19.54
CA VAL A 613 -8.93 -26.25 -18.70
C VAL A 613 -10.23 -25.68 -19.26
N ALA A 614 -10.31 -25.48 -20.58
CA ALA A 614 -11.52 -25.02 -21.26
C ALA A 614 -12.69 -26.01 -21.08
N GLU A 615 -12.44 -27.31 -21.20
CA GLU A 615 -13.42 -28.37 -20.93
C GLU A 615 -13.84 -28.40 -19.47
N LEU A 616 -12.92 -28.24 -18.51
CA LEU A 616 -13.27 -28.14 -17.09
C LEU A 616 -14.04 -26.85 -16.80
N THR A 617 -13.77 -25.77 -17.53
CA THR A 617 -14.56 -24.53 -17.48
C THR A 617 -15.97 -24.76 -18.00
N LYS A 618 -16.12 -25.45 -19.13
CA LYS A 618 -17.43 -25.86 -19.68
C LYS A 618 -18.18 -26.81 -18.74
N LYS A 619 -17.52 -27.84 -18.19
CA LYS A 619 -18.12 -28.80 -17.24
C LYS A 619 -18.56 -28.12 -15.95
N ASN A 620 -17.75 -27.21 -15.41
CA ASN A 620 -18.12 -26.45 -14.22
C ASN A 620 -19.06 -25.29 -14.53
N ALA A 621 -19.33 -24.95 -15.80
CA ALA A 621 -20.22 -23.85 -16.13
C ALA A 621 -21.62 -24.11 -15.58
N ALA A 622 -22.10 -25.35 -15.65
CA ALA A 622 -23.36 -25.77 -15.04
C ALA A 622 -23.36 -25.57 -13.52
N LEU A 623 -22.27 -25.96 -12.82
CA LEU A 623 -22.15 -25.76 -11.38
C LEU A 623 -22.01 -24.29 -10.99
N VAL A 624 -21.25 -23.50 -11.75
CA VAL A 624 -21.11 -22.05 -11.52
C VAL A 624 -22.44 -21.35 -11.76
N GLN A 625 -23.18 -21.75 -12.78
CA GLN A 625 -24.52 -21.23 -13.05
C GLN A 625 -25.50 -21.63 -11.96
N ALA A 626 -25.49 -22.90 -11.52
CA ALA A 626 -26.30 -23.35 -10.39
C ALA A 626 -25.94 -22.60 -9.11
N CYS A 627 -24.66 -22.43 -8.80
CA CYS A 627 -24.18 -21.60 -7.70
C CYS A 627 -24.70 -20.16 -7.83
N LYS A 628 -24.63 -19.57 -9.03
CA LYS A 628 -25.15 -18.21 -9.30
C LYS A 628 -26.65 -18.13 -9.01
N THR A 629 -27.44 -19.09 -9.49
CA THR A 629 -28.89 -19.15 -9.27
C THR A 629 -29.25 -19.33 -7.79
N VAL A 630 -28.62 -20.28 -7.08
CA VAL A 630 -28.91 -20.48 -5.65
C VAL A 630 -28.36 -19.37 -4.75
N SER A 631 -27.38 -18.61 -5.23
CA SER A 631 -26.80 -17.43 -4.55
C SER A 631 -27.47 -16.12 -4.91
N GLU A 632 -28.50 -16.13 -5.77
CA GLU A 632 -29.16 -14.91 -6.20
C GLU A 632 -29.82 -14.19 -5.02
N TRP A 633 -29.46 -12.92 -4.83
CA TRP A 633 -29.85 -12.19 -3.63
C TRP A 633 -31.37 -12.05 -3.48
N GLY A 634 -32.12 -11.91 -4.59
CA GLY A 634 -33.58 -11.82 -4.54
C GLY A 634 -34.25 -13.07 -3.97
N THR A 635 -33.76 -14.26 -4.35
CA THR A 635 -34.37 -15.56 -4.04
C THR A 635 -33.79 -16.20 -2.77
N LEU A 636 -32.64 -15.74 -2.30
CA LEU A 636 -31.98 -16.29 -1.12
C LEU A 636 -32.83 -16.08 0.16
N ALA A 637 -33.01 -17.17 0.92
CA ALA A 637 -33.76 -17.15 2.17
C ALA A 637 -33.10 -16.22 3.21
N THR A 638 -33.92 -15.55 4.03
CA THR A 638 -33.47 -14.57 5.04
C THR A 638 -32.39 -15.09 5.99
N PRO A 639 -32.43 -16.34 6.50
CA PRO A 639 -31.35 -16.85 7.36
C PRO A 639 -30.00 -16.90 6.63
N ARG A 640 -29.99 -17.29 5.35
CA ARG A 640 -28.75 -17.36 4.55
C ARG A 640 -28.21 -15.97 4.22
N LYS A 641 -29.10 -15.02 3.93
CA LYS A 641 -28.75 -13.59 3.81
C LYS A 641 -28.09 -13.09 5.09
N ALA A 642 -28.68 -13.39 6.25
CA ALA A 642 -28.14 -12.99 7.54
C ALA A 642 -26.76 -13.60 7.83
N VAL A 643 -26.53 -14.88 7.48
CA VAL A 643 -25.22 -15.53 7.65
C VAL A 643 -24.15 -14.89 6.77
N VAL A 644 -24.40 -14.72 5.47
CA VAL A 644 -23.38 -14.17 4.55
C VAL A 644 -23.10 -12.69 4.83
N PHE A 645 -24.15 -11.91 5.10
CA PHE A 645 -24.02 -10.51 5.48
C PHE A 645 -23.33 -10.36 6.83
N GLY A 646 -23.75 -11.13 7.84
CA GLY A 646 -23.15 -11.14 9.17
C GLY A 646 -21.67 -11.50 9.12
N SER A 647 -21.31 -12.54 8.36
CA SER A 647 -19.90 -12.88 8.10
C SER A 647 -19.13 -11.70 7.51
N ALA A 648 -19.63 -11.10 6.43
CA ALA A 648 -18.95 -10.01 5.75
C ALA A 648 -18.85 -8.76 6.63
N ALA A 649 -19.88 -8.43 7.40
CA ALA A 649 -19.87 -7.30 8.33
C ALA A 649 -18.81 -7.50 9.44
N LEU A 650 -18.72 -8.70 10.01
CA LEU A 650 -17.71 -9.03 11.02
C LEU A 650 -16.30 -9.03 10.41
N GLN A 651 -16.11 -9.56 9.20
CA GLN A 651 -14.82 -9.49 8.50
C GLN A 651 -14.39 -8.05 8.21
N VAL A 652 -15.30 -7.21 7.71
CA VAL A 652 -15.01 -5.79 7.48
C VAL A 652 -14.62 -5.09 8.78
N LEU A 653 -15.33 -5.36 9.88
CA LEU A 653 -14.97 -4.84 11.20
C LEU A 653 -13.55 -5.27 11.62
N VAL A 654 -13.22 -6.56 11.50
CA VAL A 654 -11.89 -7.08 11.80
C VAL A 654 -10.81 -6.43 10.93
N PHE A 655 -11.07 -6.30 9.63
CA PHE A 655 -10.16 -5.66 8.70
C PHE A 655 -9.84 -4.22 9.12
N PHE A 656 -10.85 -3.41 9.46
CA PHE A 656 -10.60 -2.07 9.97
C PHE A 656 -9.88 -2.07 11.30
N MET A 657 -10.16 -3.00 12.21
CA MET A 657 -9.43 -3.09 13.47
C MET A 657 -7.95 -3.40 13.25
N PHE A 658 -7.62 -4.25 12.28
CA PHE A 658 -6.23 -4.52 11.89
C PHE A 658 -5.57 -3.32 11.19
N VAL A 659 -6.28 -2.64 10.28
CA VAL A 659 -5.76 -1.42 9.63
C VAL A 659 -5.57 -0.30 10.65
N LEU A 660 -6.51 -0.12 11.57
CA LEU A 660 -6.40 0.85 12.66
C LEU A 660 -5.25 0.50 13.61
N ASP A 661 -5.04 -0.78 13.95
CA ASP A 661 -3.86 -1.22 14.70
C ASP A 661 -2.56 -0.84 13.97
N TYR A 662 -2.53 -1.01 12.65
CA TYR A 662 -1.37 -0.66 11.83
C TYR A 662 -1.12 0.86 11.76
N VAL A 663 -2.17 1.67 11.61
CA VAL A 663 -2.07 3.13 11.43
C VAL A 663 -1.90 3.87 12.77
N VAL A 664 -2.73 3.54 13.76
CA VAL A 664 -2.77 4.22 15.08
C VAL A 664 -1.77 3.59 16.04
N GLY A 665 -1.48 2.29 15.88
CA GLY A 665 -0.52 1.55 16.70
C GLY A 665 -1.12 1.01 18.00
N GLU A 666 -0.84 -0.26 18.30
CA GLU A 666 -1.05 -0.90 19.60
C GLU A 666 -2.50 -1.01 20.09
N LEU A 667 -3.46 -1.23 19.18
CA LEU A 667 -4.85 -1.52 19.53
C LEU A 667 -5.06 -3.02 19.78
N CYS A 668 -4.75 -3.82 18.76
CA CYS A 668 -4.92 -5.27 18.78
C CYS A 668 -3.62 -5.97 19.15
N PHE A 669 -2.48 -5.44 18.68
CA PHE A 669 -1.18 -6.10 18.82
C PHE A 669 -0.14 -5.14 19.37
N ARG A 670 0.73 -5.62 20.26
CA ARG A 670 1.89 -4.84 20.72
C ARG A 670 2.82 -4.57 19.54
N LYS A 671 3.49 -3.41 19.58
CA LYS A 671 4.58 -3.13 18.64
C LYS A 671 5.72 -4.09 18.94
N PHE A 672 6.09 -4.85 17.93
CA PHE A 672 7.22 -5.75 17.98
C PHE A 672 7.92 -5.66 16.64
N THR A 673 9.15 -5.14 16.66
CA THR A 673 9.96 -4.92 15.45
C THR A 673 11.05 -5.97 15.38
N ILE A 674 11.75 -6.04 14.26
CA ILE A 674 12.77 -7.07 14.02
C ILE A 674 13.96 -6.99 15.00
N ASN A 675 14.19 -5.83 15.62
CA ASN A 675 15.20 -5.59 16.66
C ASN A 675 14.67 -5.73 18.10
N SER A 676 13.36 -5.95 18.29
CA SER A 676 12.79 -6.23 19.62
C SER A 676 13.31 -7.57 20.15
N ARG A 677 13.34 -7.73 21.49
CA ARG A 677 13.57 -9.04 22.12
C ARG A 677 12.37 -9.53 22.89
N ILE A 678 12.16 -10.85 22.88
CA ILE A 678 11.03 -11.50 23.56
C ILE A 678 11.13 -11.35 25.08
N ASP A 679 12.35 -11.44 25.63
CA ASP A 679 12.68 -11.35 27.06
C ASP A 679 12.64 -9.92 27.62
N TRP A 680 12.64 -8.90 26.76
CA TRP A 680 12.50 -7.52 27.21
C TRP A 680 11.09 -7.25 27.76
N ALA A 681 11.02 -6.33 28.72
CA ALA A 681 9.77 -5.81 29.26
C ALA A 681 9.00 -4.99 28.19
N PHE A 682 7.71 -4.74 28.44
CA PHE A 682 6.83 -4.11 27.44
C PHE A 682 7.23 -2.68 27.08
N ASP A 683 7.74 -1.93 28.05
CA ASP A 683 8.24 -0.55 27.93
C ASP A 683 9.48 -0.48 27.01
N LYS A 684 10.33 -1.51 27.03
CA LYS A 684 11.49 -1.68 26.13
C LYS A 684 11.12 -2.28 24.77
N GLY A 685 9.83 -2.44 24.49
CA GLY A 685 9.33 -2.99 23.23
C GLY A 685 9.48 -4.52 23.12
N GLY A 686 9.54 -5.22 24.25
CA GLY A 686 9.55 -6.68 24.32
C GLY A 686 8.19 -7.31 24.63
N LEU A 687 8.20 -8.61 24.96
CA LEU A 687 7.00 -9.41 25.20
C LEU A 687 6.96 -10.04 26.61
N ASP A 688 7.80 -9.58 27.53
CA ASP A 688 7.85 -10.08 28.92
C ASP A 688 8.04 -11.60 28.98
N GLY A 689 8.96 -12.11 28.14
CA GLY A 689 9.31 -13.53 28.04
C GLY A 689 8.27 -14.44 27.37
N LYS A 690 7.07 -13.95 27.03
CA LYS A 690 5.99 -14.78 26.48
C LYS A 690 5.50 -14.28 25.12
N VAL A 691 5.69 -15.10 24.08
CA VAL A 691 5.26 -14.82 22.70
C VAL A 691 3.80 -14.39 22.59
N ILE A 692 2.91 -15.01 23.38
CA ILE A 692 1.47 -14.74 23.34
C ILE A 692 1.10 -13.31 23.74
N ASN A 693 1.98 -12.62 24.48
CA ASN A 693 1.77 -11.24 24.90
C ASN A 693 1.79 -10.25 23.73
N ILE A 694 2.13 -10.70 22.51
CA ILE A 694 1.98 -9.89 21.29
C ILE A 694 0.53 -9.43 21.09
N VAL A 695 -0.45 -10.23 21.52
CA VAL A 695 -1.88 -9.87 21.47
C VAL A 695 -2.23 -9.05 22.71
N LYS A 696 -2.75 -7.84 22.53
CA LYS A 696 -3.15 -6.98 23.66
C LYS A 696 -4.48 -7.46 24.24
N VAL A 697 -4.54 -7.59 25.56
CA VAL A 697 -5.75 -7.94 26.30
C VAL A 697 -6.54 -6.66 26.64
N PRO A 698 -7.88 -6.63 26.52
CA PRO A 698 -8.75 -7.67 25.95
C PRO A 698 -8.99 -7.53 24.43
N ILE A 699 -8.72 -6.35 23.86
CA ILE A 699 -9.18 -5.96 22.52
C ILE A 699 -8.63 -6.89 21.43
N GLY A 700 -7.34 -7.23 21.46
CA GLY A 700 -6.73 -8.09 20.46
C GLY A 700 -7.35 -9.49 20.41
N TRP A 701 -7.62 -10.08 21.57
CA TRP A 701 -8.29 -11.38 21.67
C TRP A 701 -9.75 -11.33 21.24
N ALA A 702 -10.45 -10.24 21.59
CA ALA A 702 -11.82 -10.04 21.12
C ALA A 702 -11.88 -9.96 19.59
N VAL A 703 -10.97 -9.21 18.95
CA VAL A 703 -10.90 -9.10 17.48
C VAL A 703 -10.55 -10.42 16.83
N LEU A 704 -9.59 -11.18 17.38
CA LEU A 704 -9.27 -12.53 16.89
C LEU A 704 -10.43 -13.52 17.06
N GLY A 705 -11.18 -13.42 18.16
CA GLY A 705 -12.39 -14.21 18.38
C GLY A 705 -13.49 -13.88 17.36
N VAL A 706 -13.74 -12.60 17.11
CA VAL A 706 -14.66 -12.13 16.06
C VAL A 706 -14.22 -12.62 14.68
N PHE A 707 -12.93 -12.56 14.38
CA PHE A 707 -12.36 -13.10 13.14
C PHE A 707 -12.65 -14.61 13.01
N GLY A 708 -12.39 -15.39 14.05
CA GLY A 708 -12.68 -16.83 14.06
C GLY A 708 -14.17 -17.13 13.80
N VAL A 709 -15.08 -16.41 14.46
CA VAL A 709 -16.53 -16.55 14.23
C VAL A 709 -16.90 -16.18 12.80
N ALA A 710 -16.34 -15.08 12.26
CA ALA A 710 -16.61 -14.64 10.90
C ALA A 710 -16.14 -15.68 9.86
N VAL A 711 -14.95 -16.26 10.04
CA VAL A 711 -14.45 -17.36 9.18
C VAL A 711 -15.37 -18.57 9.26
N CYS A 712 -15.80 -18.98 10.46
CA CYS A 712 -16.73 -20.10 10.61
C CYS A 712 -18.06 -19.86 9.88
N LEU A 713 -18.65 -18.67 10.00
CA LEU A 713 -19.87 -18.30 9.29
C LEU A 713 -19.67 -18.29 7.77
N HIS A 714 -18.54 -17.77 7.28
CA HIS A 714 -18.18 -17.79 5.88
C HIS A 714 -18.10 -19.22 5.33
N GLN A 715 -17.36 -20.12 6.02
CA GLN A 715 -17.21 -21.51 5.60
C GLN A 715 -18.55 -22.25 5.63
N LEU A 716 -19.39 -22.01 6.64
CA LEU A 716 -20.73 -22.58 6.72
C LEU A 716 -21.61 -22.14 5.54
N HIS A 717 -21.56 -20.85 5.17
CA HIS A 717 -22.28 -20.34 4.00
C HIS A 717 -21.79 -20.97 2.69
N VAL A 718 -20.47 -21.00 2.46
CA VAL A 718 -19.88 -21.61 1.26
C VAL A 718 -20.23 -23.09 1.16
N TRP A 719 -20.23 -23.82 2.27
CA TRP A 719 -20.63 -25.21 2.31
C TRP A 719 -22.12 -25.40 1.96
N ASP A 720 -23.02 -24.62 2.56
CA ASP A 720 -24.46 -24.68 2.27
C ASP A 720 -24.76 -24.33 0.81
N MET A 721 -24.15 -23.28 0.25
CA MET A 721 -24.32 -22.90 -1.16
C MET A 721 -23.85 -23.99 -2.11
N ASN A 722 -22.69 -24.60 -1.85
CA ASN A 722 -22.20 -25.73 -2.64
C ASN A 722 -23.12 -26.95 -2.56
N ARG A 723 -23.71 -27.22 -1.39
CA ARG A 723 -24.67 -28.31 -1.20
C ARG A 723 -25.95 -28.07 -2.02
N LEU A 724 -26.50 -26.86 -1.99
CA LEU A 724 -27.70 -26.50 -2.75
C LEU A 724 -27.46 -26.55 -4.25
N ALA A 725 -26.34 -25.99 -4.73
CA ALA A 725 -26.00 -26.03 -6.14
C ALA A 725 -25.87 -27.47 -6.67
N ARG A 726 -25.30 -28.37 -5.87
CA ARG A 726 -25.22 -29.80 -6.23
C ARG A 726 -26.59 -30.48 -6.27
N ARG A 727 -27.49 -30.17 -5.33
CA ARG A 727 -28.86 -30.70 -5.33
C ARG A 727 -29.65 -30.25 -6.56
N MET A 728 -29.58 -28.96 -6.89
CA MET A 728 -30.21 -28.40 -8.08
C MET A 728 -29.74 -29.11 -9.37
N LEU A 729 -28.44 -29.44 -9.47
CA LEU A 729 -27.92 -30.20 -10.60
C LEU A 729 -28.39 -31.66 -10.61
N GLN A 730 -28.54 -32.30 -9.45
CA GLN A 730 -29.06 -33.66 -9.34
C GLN A 730 -30.53 -33.72 -9.78
N GLU A 731 -31.37 -32.84 -9.24
CA GLU A 731 -32.79 -32.75 -9.57
C GLU A 731 -33.01 -32.42 -11.06
N GLY A 732 -32.23 -31.49 -11.63
CA GLY A 732 -32.28 -31.18 -13.05
C GLY A 732 -31.81 -32.32 -13.98
N SER A 733 -31.01 -33.27 -13.48
CA SER A 733 -30.58 -34.44 -14.24
C SER A 733 -31.58 -35.61 -14.18
N GLU A 734 -32.42 -35.65 -13.15
CA GLU A 734 -33.47 -36.65 -12.98
C GLU A 734 -34.74 -36.25 -13.75
N GLY A 735 -35.13 -34.97 -13.73
CA GLY A 735 -36.31 -34.47 -14.47
C GLY A 735 -36.13 -34.35 -15.99
N GLY A 736 -34.94 -34.62 -16.53
CA GLY A 736 -34.68 -34.70 -17.98
C GLY A 736 -34.64 -36.13 -18.53
N LYS A 737 -34.95 -37.14 -17.70
CA LYS A 737 -35.01 -38.56 -18.08
C LYS A 737 -36.44 -39.13 -18.14
N GLU A 738 -37.44 -38.32 -17.78
CA GLU A 738 -38.85 -38.55 -18.09
C GLU A 738 -39.21 -37.83 -19.40
#